data_AF-A0A969Y9N2-F1
#
_entry.id   AF-A0A969Y9N2-F1
#
_cell.length_a   1.000
_cell.length_b   1.000
_cell.length_c   1.000
_cell.angle_alpha   90.00
_cell.angle_beta   90.00
_cell.angle_gamma   90.00
#
_symmetry.space_group_name_H-M   'P 1'
#
loop_
_entity.id
_entity.type
_entity.pdbx_description
1 polymer ?
#
loop_
_entity_poly.entity_id
_entity_poly.type
_entity_poly.pdbx_seq_one_letter_code
_entity_poly.pdbx_strand_id
1 'polypeptide(L)'
;MKTHIAHIANLLIAISLLAIQPRAEDIAGTVSAVARYESGSDTLPLRKVEQLVAESMTNKTLRIQLENALASALNESTSFEGRRFICQQLAVIGTDACLPAINTLLDTPDTVGIACLALARNPSPKADTVLRSAALKLEGTALLQVVQTIGVRRDRASVGLLKRLAGSENKTIAGAAVIALGNIADRQALSAIREIRQRYDPAISTHADHAFLLAAAHLREEGRSRAAATLYEEVLNSGAPEHVRRGAFEGLLRVDRDGGVRRAMEAIKGSDDMLRRSAIAAVASLKGQDISKRFAALMPSLGPSDQALLVESLAARGEIQALPEIQKMLTARDVEVRISTIKALGQLGDDSTVAHLARILDTQPTASEIKALESALDALRGGAAIDVAITIELHRRTTGIRAPLLAALVRRANLFSFVFFQHEATGTDPVCVKLAFQGLSRTATAKDTPALLKALAGLRVEEARDDAEAALAQAFSRMNNAEDQSAAVRNFLEHETKPETRASLIKLLLACPDSQALAAVKASLSDANPLVREAAMRTLAEWPDISAWEPLSEVYRKAETEARRVVALRGLVRLLGEENQKPTQTLIDRYRALFASAKSDTDGKLILGTLARCAHPEALKLAVEQLGVTGVRTEASAAVRQIAEAIKASHPKEAQQALDMIGQSH
;
A
#
# COMPACT_ATOMS: atom_id res chain seq x y z
N MET A 1 -55.00 -26.75 -22.84
CA MET A 1 -53.89 -26.53 -21.89
C MET A 1 -53.14 -25.19 -22.03
N LYS A 2 -53.65 -24.20 -22.80
CA LYS A 2 -53.07 -22.83 -22.87
C LYS A 2 -53.96 -21.73 -22.29
N THR A 3 -55.18 -22.05 -21.85
CA THR A 3 -56.13 -21.10 -21.26
C THR A 3 -56.22 -21.18 -19.72
N HIS A 4 -55.72 -22.24 -19.09
CA HIS A 4 -55.67 -22.37 -17.62
C HIS A 4 -54.40 -21.78 -16.98
N ILE A 5 -53.33 -21.55 -17.75
CA ILE A 5 -52.08 -20.96 -17.24
C ILE A 5 -52.17 -19.42 -17.15
N ALA A 6 -53.00 -18.79 -17.98
CA ALA A 6 -53.19 -17.34 -17.99
C ALA A 6 -54.02 -16.81 -16.79
N HIS A 7 -54.94 -17.61 -16.24
CA HIS A 7 -55.73 -17.23 -15.06
C HIS A 7 -54.98 -17.41 -13.74
N ILE A 8 -54.05 -18.37 -13.66
CA ILE A 8 -53.20 -18.55 -12.47
C ILE A 8 -52.10 -17.48 -12.42
N ALA A 9 -51.60 -17.03 -13.57
CA ALA A 9 -50.65 -15.91 -13.64
C ALA A 9 -51.27 -14.56 -13.23
N ASN A 10 -52.52 -14.27 -13.59
CA ASN A 10 -53.20 -13.03 -13.17
C ASN A 10 -53.67 -13.03 -11.71
N LEU A 11 -53.87 -14.19 -11.09
CA LEU A 11 -54.19 -14.28 -9.65
C LEU A 11 -52.93 -14.16 -8.77
N LEU A 12 -51.76 -14.60 -9.27
CA LEU A 12 -50.47 -14.45 -8.57
C LEU A 12 -49.85 -13.04 -8.71
N ILE A 13 -50.23 -12.27 -9.73
CA ILE A 13 -49.84 -10.85 -9.88
C ILE A 13 -50.76 -9.92 -9.06
N ALA A 14 -51.99 -10.34 -8.74
CA ALA A 14 -52.87 -9.59 -7.84
C ALA A 14 -52.56 -9.77 -6.34
N ILE A 15 -51.80 -10.81 -5.97
CA ILE A 15 -51.46 -11.11 -4.56
C ILE A 15 -50.05 -10.60 -4.17
N SER A 16 -49.26 -10.14 -5.13
CA SER A 16 -47.93 -9.53 -4.90
C SER A 16 -47.94 -7.98 -4.92
N LEU A 17 -49.14 -7.37 -5.00
CA LEU A 17 -49.35 -5.91 -4.98
C LEU A 17 -49.93 -5.37 -3.66
N LEU A 18 -49.97 -6.19 -2.60
CA LEU A 18 -50.11 -5.72 -1.22
C LEU A 18 -48.73 -5.26 -0.71
N ALA A 19 -48.20 -4.20 -1.34
CA ALA A 19 -47.23 -3.35 -0.66
C ALA A 19 -47.94 -2.77 0.56
N ILE A 20 -47.50 -3.20 1.74
CA ILE A 20 -47.91 -2.67 3.04
C ILE A 20 -47.71 -1.16 2.99
N GLN A 21 -48.76 -0.40 2.75
CA GLN A 21 -48.72 1.04 3.04
C GLN A 21 -48.62 1.16 4.55
N PRO A 22 -47.59 1.82 5.11
CA PRO A 22 -47.57 2.09 6.54
C PRO A 22 -48.83 2.89 6.89
N ARG A 23 -49.68 2.34 7.75
CA ARG A 23 -50.87 3.04 8.26
C ARG A 23 -50.39 4.31 8.97
N ALA A 24 -51.09 5.43 8.77
CA ALA A 24 -50.72 6.73 9.36
C ALA A 24 -50.52 6.69 10.90
N GLU A 25 -51.12 5.72 11.60
CA GLU A 25 -50.93 5.46 13.04
C GLU A 25 -49.50 5.01 13.42
N ASP A 26 -48.72 4.43 12.49
CA ASP A 26 -47.35 3.94 12.75
C ASP A 26 -46.28 5.05 12.67
N ILE A 27 -46.55 6.12 11.89
CA ILE A 27 -45.61 7.24 11.69
C ILE A 27 -45.47 8.08 12.96
N ALA A 28 -46.59 8.47 13.58
CA ALA A 28 -46.59 9.34 14.75
C ALA A 28 -45.91 8.66 15.96
N GLY A 29 -46.15 7.36 16.16
CA GLY A 29 -45.49 6.57 17.21
C GLY A 29 -43.99 6.49 17.00
N THR A 30 -43.55 6.18 15.78
CA THR A 30 -42.13 6.11 15.42
C THR A 30 -41.43 7.47 15.61
N VAL A 31 -42.04 8.57 15.14
CA VAL A 31 -41.48 9.92 15.29
C VAL A 31 -41.43 10.36 16.76
N SER A 32 -42.42 9.99 17.57
CA SER A 32 -42.41 10.26 19.02
C SER A 32 -41.28 9.53 19.75
N ALA A 33 -40.97 8.29 19.35
CA ALA A 33 -39.81 7.56 19.87
C ALA A 33 -38.49 8.24 19.47
N VAL A 34 -38.38 8.72 18.23
CA VAL A 34 -37.24 9.54 17.78
C VAL A 34 -37.11 10.84 18.58
N ALA A 35 -38.22 11.50 18.90
CA ALA A 35 -38.21 12.76 19.64
C ALA A 35 -37.60 12.62 21.05
N ARG A 36 -37.63 11.41 21.63
CA ARG A 36 -37.07 11.10 22.96
C ARG A 36 -35.68 10.46 22.89
N TYR A 37 -35.11 10.30 21.70
CA TYR A 37 -33.85 9.58 21.51
C TYR A 37 -32.68 10.28 22.18
N GLU A 38 -31.84 9.54 22.91
CA GLU A 38 -30.55 10.01 23.42
C GLU A 38 -29.40 9.13 22.95
N SER A 39 -28.18 9.65 22.96
CA SER A 39 -26.99 8.90 22.54
C SER A 39 -26.83 7.61 23.35
N GLY A 40 -26.65 6.49 22.67
CA GLY A 40 -26.60 5.16 23.28
C GLY A 40 -27.95 4.46 23.46
N SER A 41 -29.07 5.13 23.15
CA SER A 41 -30.41 4.51 23.13
C SER A 41 -30.61 3.63 21.89
N ASP A 42 -31.71 2.87 21.87
CA ASP A 42 -32.10 2.05 20.71
C ASP A 42 -32.24 2.89 19.43
N THR A 43 -31.61 2.42 18.36
CA THR A 43 -31.54 3.11 17.05
C THR A 43 -32.60 2.62 16.07
N LEU A 44 -33.40 1.60 16.43
CA LEU A 44 -34.49 1.10 15.58
C LEU A 44 -35.48 2.20 15.15
N PRO A 45 -35.91 3.13 16.03
CA PRO A 45 -36.80 4.22 15.61
C PRO A 45 -36.17 5.13 14.55
N LEU A 46 -34.87 5.42 14.66
CA LEU A 46 -34.14 6.25 13.69
C LEU A 46 -34.13 5.57 12.31
N ARG A 47 -33.73 4.30 12.26
CA ARG A 47 -33.70 3.51 11.01
C ARG A 47 -35.07 3.42 10.35
N LYS A 48 -36.13 3.31 11.16
CA LYS A 48 -37.51 3.26 10.64
C LYS A 48 -37.91 4.58 10.00
N VAL A 49 -37.56 5.73 10.61
CA VAL A 49 -37.79 7.04 9.99
C VAL A 49 -36.97 7.21 8.71
N GLU A 50 -35.71 6.79 8.68
CA GLU A 50 -34.88 6.84 7.45
C GLU A 50 -35.50 6.02 6.31
N GLN A 51 -36.03 4.83 6.63
CA GLN A 51 -36.77 4.02 5.66
C GLN A 51 -38.01 4.78 5.14
N LEU A 52 -38.81 5.36 6.02
CA LEU A 52 -39.99 6.15 5.64
C LEU A 52 -39.61 7.38 4.78
N VAL A 53 -38.48 8.03 5.08
CA VAL A 53 -37.94 9.13 4.28
C VAL A 53 -37.63 8.65 2.87
N ALA A 54 -36.92 7.53 2.72
CA ALA A 54 -36.60 6.95 1.42
C ALA A 54 -37.86 6.59 0.62
N GLU A 55 -38.85 5.95 1.26
CA GLU A 55 -40.14 5.61 0.65
C GLU A 55 -40.95 6.86 0.24
N SER A 56 -40.83 7.94 1.01
CA SER A 56 -41.54 9.20 0.74
C SER A 56 -41.06 9.94 -0.51
N MET A 57 -39.85 9.62 -1.02
CA MET A 57 -39.27 10.28 -2.20
C MET A 57 -40.13 10.14 -3.46
N THR A 58 -40.85 9.01 -3.58
CA THR A 58 -41.79 8.75 -4.69
C THR A 58 -43.25 8.82 -4.26
N ASN A 59 -43.55 9.08 -2.98
CA ASN A 59 -44.91 9.11 -2.43
C ASN A 59 -45.20 10.46 -1.75
N LYS A 60 -45.88 11.34 -2.48
CA LYS A 60 -46.21 12.70 -2.03
C LYS A 60 -47.06 12.72 -0.75
N THR A 61 -48.03 11.82 -0.63
CA THR A 61 -48.92 11.77 0.54
C THR A 61 -48.14 11.38 1.79
N LEU A 62 -47.31 10.33 1.69
CA LEU A 62 -46.44 9.89 2.77
C LEU A 62 -45.46 11.00 3.17
N ARG A 63 -44.87 11.70 2.19
CA ARG A 63 -43.96 12.83 2.46
C ARG A 63 -44.62 13.92 3.29
N ILE A 64 -45.84 14.33 2.95
CA ILE A 64 -46.59 15.36 3.69
C ILE A 64 -46.88 14.90 5.12
N GLN A 65 -47.33 13.65 5.29
CA GLN A 65 -47.63 13.10 6.62
C GLN A 65 -46.37 13.03 7.49
N LEU A 66 -45.27 12.54 6.92
CA LEU A 66 -43.99 12.40 7.61
C LEU A 66 -43.38 13.76 7.96
N GLU A 67 -43.38 14.71 7.03
CA GLU A 67 -42.90 16.08 7.28
C GLU A 67 -43.67 16.73 8.43
N ASN A 68 -45.00 16.66 8.41
CA ASN A 68 -45.84 17.26 9.45
C ASN A 68 -45.59 16.62 10.82
N ALA A 69 -45.42 15.29 10.86
CA ALA A 69 -45.11 14.57 12.09
C ALA A 69 -43.74 15.00 12.65
N LEU A 70 -42.71 15.04 11.80
CA LEU A 70 -41.36 15.48 12.16
C LEU A 70 -41.34 16.94 12.63
N ALA A 71 -42.00 17.85 11.92
CA ALA A 71 -42.10 19.26 12.30
C ALA A 71 -42.82 19.45 13.64
N SER A 72 -43.91 18.72 13.88
CA SER A 72 -44.64 18.78 15.16
C SER A 72 -43.83 18.24 16.34
N ALA A 73 -42.93 17.29 16.06
CA ALA A 73 -41.99 16.73 17.03
C ALA A 73 -40.78 17.62 17.31
N LEU A 74 -40.64 18.80 16.68
CA LEU A 74 -39.65 19.81 17.06
C LEU A 74 -40.24 20.79 18.08
N ASN A 75 -40.35 20.34 19.34
CA ASN A 75 -40.84 21.16 20.45
C ASN A 75 -39.88 21.10 21.65
N GLU A 76 -40.23 21.78 22.73
CA GLU A 76 -39.37 21.90 23.93
C GLU A 76 -39.11 20.54 24.61
N SER A 77 -40.03 19.58 24.52
CA SER A 77 -39.90 18.26 25.14
C SER A 77 -39.00 17.29 24.38
N THR A 78 -38.59 17.65 23.16
CA THR A 78 -37.73 16.85 22.31
C THR A 78 -36.30 16.86 22.84
N SER A 79 -35.60 15.73 22.81
CA SER A 79 -34.18 15.69 23.17
C SER A 79 -33.32 16.44 22.14
N PHE A 80 -32.09 16.80 22.50
CA PHE A 80 -31.16 17.44 21.56
C PHE A 80 -30.83 16.53 20.37
N GLU A 81 -30.52 15.25 20.62
CA GLU A 81 -30.24 14.28 19.56
C GLU A 81 -31.47 14.00 18.69
N GLY A 82 -32.67 13.97 19.28
CA GLY A 82 -33.93 13.88 18.55
C GLY A 82 -34.11 15.07 17.61
N ARG A 83 -33.94 16.31 18.09
CA ARG A 83 -34.00 17.52 17.25
C ARG A 83 -32.98 17.48 16.12
N ARG A 84 -31.74 17.07 16.40
CA ARG A 84 -30.67 16.95 15.41
C ARG A 84 -31.04 15.98 14.30
N PHE A 85 -31.46 14.76 14.67
CA PHE A 85 -31.87 13.75 13.70
C PHE A 85 -33.09 14.20 12.90
N ILE A 86 -34.11 14.77 13.54
CA ILE A 86 -35.29 15.31 12.85
C ILE A 86 -34.88 16.38 11.83
N CYS A 87 -34.00 17.31 12.20
CA CYS A 87 -33.48 18.34 11.29
C CYS A 87 -32.72 17.74 10.10
N GLN A 88 -31.98 16.65 10.29
CA GLN A 88 -31.34 15.92 9.18
C GLN A 88 -32.37 15.35 8.20
N GLN A 89 -33.45 14.75 8.71
CA GLN A 89 -34.51 14.22 7.85
C GLN A 89 -35.28 15.34 7.14
N LEU A 90 -35.56 16.45 7.83
CA LEU A 90 -36.19 17.63 7.23
C LEU A 90 -35.29 18.32 6.19
N ALA A 91 -33.97 18.20 6.27
CA ALA A 91 -33.06 18.66 5.21
C ALA A 91 -33.27 17.90 3.88
N VAL A 92 -33.81 16.68 3.94
CA VAL A 92 -34.08 15.82 2.77
C VAL A 92 -35.49 16.05 2.24
N ILE A 93 -36.50 16.03 3.12
CA ILE A 93 -37.92 16.02 2.70
C ILE A 93 -38.67 17.33 2.96
N GLY A 94 -38.09 18.26 3.71
CA GLY A 94 -38.76 19.48 4.17
C GLY A 94 -39.22 20.40 3.04
N THR A 95 -40.28 21.15 3.33
CA THR A 95 -40.94 22.15 2.48
C THR A 95 -41.22 23.42 3.31
N ASP A 96 -42.14 24.28 2.85
CA ASP A 96 -42.63 25.43 3.60
C ASP A 96 -43.25 25.03 4.95
N ALA A 97 -43.81 23.82 5.05
CA ALA A 97 -44.63 23.40 6.19
C ALA A 97 -43.80 23.26 7.49
N CYS A 98 -42.56 22.79 7.39
CA CYS A 98 -41.68 22.65 8.56
C CYS A 98 -40.97 23.96 8.99
N LEU A 99 -41.04 25.04 8.20
CA LEU A 99 -40.29 26.28 8.47
C LEU A 99 -40.65 26.95 9.80
N PRO A 100 -41.93 27.02 10.23
CA PRO A 100 -42.26 27.60 11.54
C PRO A 100 -41.60 26.87 12.70
N ALA A 101 -41.56 25.53 12.65
CA ALA A 101 -40.93 24.70 13.68
C ALA A 101 -39.40 24.79 13.65
N ILE A 102 -38.79 24.94 12.46
CA ILE A 102 -37.35 25.17 12.36
C ILE A 102 -36.98 26.59 12.82
N ASN A 103 -37.85 27.59 12.60
CA ASN A 103 -37.58 28.97 13.00
C ASN A 103 -37.46 29.13 14.52
N THR A 104 -38.24 28.39 15.32
CA THR A 104 -38.12 28.44 16.79
C THR A 104 -36.77 27.91 17.28
N LEU A 105 -36.16 26.95 16.56
CA LEU A 105 -34.82 26.46 16.87
C LEU A 105 -33.72 27.50 16.62
N LEU A 106 -33.99 28.58 15.88
CA LEU A 106 -33.04 29.67 15.69
C LEU A 106 -33.03 30.65 16.86
N ASP A 107 -34.02 30.60 17.75
CA ASP A 107 -34.09 31.48 18.93
C ASP A 107 -33.19 31.00 20.08
N THR A 108 -32.70 29.75 20.02
CA THR A 108 -31.81 29.16 21.03
C THR A 108 -30.41 28.92 20.44
N PRO A 109 -29.34 29.54 20.97
CA PRO A 109 -27.99 29.45 20.40
C PRO A 109 -27.49 28.02 20.12
N ASP A 110 -27.77 27.08 21.02
CA ASP A 110 -27.29 25.69 20.90
C ASP A 110 -27.98 24.91 19.76
N THR A 111 -29.16 25.33 19.32
CA THR A 111 -29.92 24.66 18.25
C THR A 111 -29.79 25.34 16.90
N VAL A 112 -29.13 26.50 16.81
CA VAL A 112 -28.94 27.24 15.55
C VAL A 112 -28.25 26.37 14.50
N GLY A 113 -27.22 25.61 14.89
CA GLY A 113 -26.47 24.75 13.97
C GLY A 113 -27.33 23.65 13.33
N ILE A 114 -28.20 23.01 14.11
CA ILE A 114 -29.09 21.95 13.60
C ILE A 114 -30.25 22.54 12.78
N ALA A 115 -30.73 23.73 13.12
CA ALA A 115 -31.71 24.46 12.29
C ALA A 115 -31.10 24.85 10.94
N CYS A 116 -29.86 25.35 10.94
CA CYS A 116 -29.08 25.68 9.76
C CYS A 116 -28.88 24.48 8.82
N LEU A 117 -28.70 23.28 9.38
CA LEU A 117 -28.60 22.03 8.61
C LEU A 117 -29.89 21.73 7.84
N ALA A 118 -31.05 21.86 8.47
CA ALA A 118 -32.34 21.67 7.83
C ALA A 118 -32.61 22.72 6.74
N LEU A 119 -32.26 23.98 7.03
CA LEU A 119 -32.50 25.09 6.11
C LEU A 119 -31.56 25.06 4.90
N ALA A 120 -30.33 24.57 5.02
CA ALA A 120 -29.33 24.61 3.93
C ALA A 120 -29.80 23.96 2.61
N ARG A 121 -30.63 22.91 2.68
CA ARG A 121 -31.12 22.15 1.51
C ARG A 121 -32.63 22.26 1.28
N ASN A 122 -33.35 23.02 2.11
CA ASN A 122 -34.79 23.18 1.96
C ASN A 122 -35.11 23.89 0.61
N PRO A 123 -35.98 23.34 -0.25
CA PRO A 123 -36.28 23.94 -1.56
C PRO A 123 -37.07 25.25 -1.48
N SER A 124 -37.63 25.60 -0.32
CA SER A 124 -38.44 26.81 -0.14
C SER A 124 -37.61 28.10 -0.20
N PRO A 125 -38.04 29.11 -0.97
CA PRO A 125 -37.50 30.48 -0.88
C PRO A 125 -37.81 31.16 0.47
N LYS A 126 -38.83 30.71 1.21
CA LYS A 126 -39.16 31.29 2.53
C LYS A 126 -38.10 30.95 3.57
N ALA A 127 -37.34 29.87 3.39
CA ALA A 127 -36.19 29.54 4.23
C ALA A 127 -35.12 30.66 4.19
N ASP A 128 -34.96 31.34 3.04
CA ASP A 128 -34.05 32.48 2.93
C ASP A 128 -34.52 33.65 3.79
N THR A 129 -35.83 33.92 3.82
CA THR A 129 -36.41 34.97 4.67
C THR A 129 -36.24 34.66 6.16
N VAL A 130 -36.37 33.39 6.56
CA VAL A 130 -36.11 32.93 7.92
C VAL A 130 -34.66 33.19 8.32
N LEU A 131 -33.70 32.77 7.49
CA LEU A 131 -32.27 33.00 7.74
C LEU A 131 -31.90 34.48 7.79
N ARG A 132 -32.41 35.30 6.86
CA ARG A 132 -32.18 36.75 6.87
C ARG A 132 -32.70 37.41 8.15
N SER A 133 -33.86 37.00 8.62
CA SER A 133 -34.47 37.54 9.84
C SER A 133 -33.69 37.14 11.10
N ALA A 134 -33.20 35.89 11.15
CA ALA A 134 -32.35 35.40 12.24
C ALA A 134 -30.99 36.12 12.26
N ALA A 135 -30.38 36.33 11.10
CA ALA A 135 -29.09 37.02 10.98
C ALA A 135 -29.09 38.48 11.48
N LEU A 136 -30.26 39.12 11.61
CA LEU A 136 -30.38 40.47 12.16
C LEU A 136 -30.38 40.49 13.70
N LYS A 137 -30.61 39.36 14.36
CA LYS A 137 -30.81 39.25 15.81
C LYS A 137 -29.72 38.47 16.52
N LEU A 138 -29.04 37.55 15.80
CA LEU A 138 -28.04 36.66 16.36
C LEU A 138 -26.65 37.31 16.35
N GLU A 139 -25.79 36.83 17.24
CA GLU A 139 -24.39 37.24 17.37
C GLU A 139 -23.45 36.02 17.49
N GLY A 140 -22.14 36.26 17.47
CA GLY A 140 -21.13 35.23 17.74
C GLY A 140 -21.20 34.00 16.81
N THR A 141 -21.14 32.81 17.41
CA THR A 141 -21.14 31.51 16.70
C THR A 141 -22.48 31.22 16.02
N ALA A 142 -23.59 31.61 16.62
CA ALA A 142 -24.92 31.45 16.04
C ALA A 142 -25.08 32.26 14.74
N LEU A 143 -24.66 33.53 14.75
CA LEU A 143 -24.66 34.36 13.54
C LEU A 143 -23.75 33.78 12.45
N LEU A 144 -22.56 33.30 12.83
CA LEU A 144 -21.62 32.68 11.90
C LEU A 144 -22.26 31.51 11.14
N GLN A 145 -22.98 30.61 11.83
CA GLN A 145 -23.66 29.47 11.22
C GLN A 145 -24.74 29.91 10.23
N VAL A 146 -25.56 30.90 10.61
CA VAL A 146 -26.61 31.43 9.72
C VAL A 146 -26.01 32.08 8.47
N VAL A 147 -24.94 32.86 8.61
CA VAL A 147 -24.24 33.50 7.48
C VAL A 147 -23.69 32.46 6.50
N GLN A 148 -23.08 31.39 7.02
CA GLN A 148 -22.59 30.28 6.19
C GLN A 148 -23.74 29.59 5.44
N THR A 149 -24.87 29.33 6.10
CA THR A 149 -26.05 28.72 5.49
C THR A 149 -26.68 29.61 4.42
N ILE A 150 -26.75 30.92 4.63
CA ILE A 150 -27.16 31.89 3.59
C ILE A 150 -26.26 31.75 2.36
N GLY A 151 -24.95 31.65 2.55
CA GLY A 151 -23.98 31.41 1.48
C GLY A 151 -24.24 30.11 0.72
N VAL A 152 -24.41 28.99 1.43
CA VAL A 152 -24.71 27.67 0.83
C VAL A 152 -25.97 27.71 -0.05
N ARG A 153 -27.01 28.41 0.42
CA ARG A 153 -28.27 28.58 -0.30
C ARG A 153 -28.19 29.56 -1.46
N ARG A 154 -27.13 30.36 -1.55
CA ARG A 154 -26.89 31.37 -2.58
C ARG A 154 -28.01 32.42 -2.67
N ASP A 155 -28.53 32.85 -1.52
CA ASP A 155 -29.62 33.85 -1.46
C ASP A 155 -29.17 35.24 -1.92
N ARG A 156 -29.56 35.61 -3.14
CA ARG A 156 -29.25 36.93 -3.75
C ARG A 156 -29.80 38.11 -2.97
N ALA A 157 -30.93 37.95 -2.26
CA ALA A 157 -31.50 39.05 -1.48
C ALA A 157 -30.67 39.36 -0.21
N SER A 158 -29.76 38.45 0.18
CA SER A 158 -28.86 38.65 1.32
C SER A 158 -27.61 39.48 1.00
N VAL A 159 -27.33 39.82 -0.27
CA VAL A 159 -26.08 40.52 -0.64
C VAL A 159 -25.87 41.81 0.16
N GLY A 160 -26.91 42.62 0.34
CA GLY A 160 -26.82 43.86 1.13
C GLY A 160 -26.54 43.61 2.62
N LEU A 161 -27.12 42.55 3.19
CA LEU A 161 -26.85 42.13 4.58
C LEU A 161 -25.41 41.64 4.72
N LEU A 162 -24.97 40.75 3.84
CA LEU A 162 -23.62 40.18 3.86
C LEU A 162 -22.55 41.24 3.63
N LYS A 163 -22.81 42.25 2.77
CA LYS A 163 -21.91 43.39 2.58
C LYS A 163 -21.70 44.18 3.89
N ARG A 164 -22.75 44.36 4.70
CA ARG A 164 -22.61 44.99 6.03
C ARG A 164 -21.82 44.11 6.99
N LEU A 165 -22.13 42.82 7.05
CA LEU A 165 -21.44 41.86 7.92
C LEU A 165 -19.96 41.68 7.57
N ALA A 166 -19.61 41.83 6.29
CA ALA A 166 -18.22 41.85 5.82
C ALA A 166 -17.40 43.04 6.38
N GLY A 167 -18.07 44.09 6.87
CA GLY A 167 -17.45 45.21 7.58
C GLY A 167 -17.45 45.07 9.11
N SER A 168 -17.85 43.92 9.65
CA SER A 168 -17.87 43.68 11.10
C SER A 168 -16.47 43.73 11.72
N GLU A 169 -16.38 44.20 12.96
CA GLU A 169 -15.16 44.12 13.77
C GLU A 169 -14.77 42.65 14.05
N ASN A 170 -15.75 41.75 14.14
CA ASN A 170 -15.51 40.33 14.26
C ASN A 170 -15.04 39.75 12.91
N LYS A 171 -13.72 39.55 12.79
CA LYS A 171 -13.07 39.08 11.56
C LYS A 171 -13.54 37.70 11.11
N THR A 172 -13.98 36.84 12.02
CA THR A 172 -14.55 35.53 11.68
C THR A 172 -15.90 35.69 10.95
N ILE A 173 -16.77 36.58 11.45
CA ILE A 173 -18.06 36.88 10.81
C ILE A 173 -17.83 37.60 9.48
N ALA A 174 -16.92 38.57 9.45
CA ALA A 174 -16.58 39.29 8.23
C ALA A 174 -16.05 38.34 7.13
N GLY A 175 -15.12 37.45 7.48
CA GLY A 175 -14.61 36.42 6.57
C GLY A 175 -15.70 35.48 6.05
N ALA A 176 -16.58 35.01 6.92
CA ALA A 176 -17.71 34.15 6.52
C ALA A 176 -18.70 34.87 5.59
N ALA A 177 -18.99 36.15 5.85
CA ALA A 177 -19.84 36.95 4.99
C ALA A 177 -19.22 37.14 3.59
N VAL A 178 -17.90 37.32 3.51
CA VAL A 178 -17.16 37.41 2.24
C VAL A 178 -17.25 36.09 1.45
N ILE A 179 -17.06 34.96 2.12
CA ILE A 179 -17.21 33.63 1.49
C ILE A 179 -18.66 33.39 1.04
N ALA A 180 -19.65 33.82 1.82
CA ALA A 180 -21.06 33.73 1.45
C ALA A 180 -21.38 34.57 0.21
N LEU A 181 -20.83 35.79 0.08
CA LEU A 181 -20.90 36.59 -1.15
C LEU A 181 -20.27 35.84 -2.34
N GLY A 182 -19.13 35.18 -2.12
CA GLY A 182 -18.48 34.33 -3.14
C GLY A 182 -19.36 33.18 -3.62
N ASN A 183 -20.12 32.55 -2.71
CA ASN A 183 -21.08 31.50 -3.06
C ASN A 183 -22.28 32.01 -3.87
N ILE A 184 -22.77 33.22 -3.56
CA ILE A 184 -23.89 33.84 -4.30
C ILE A 184 -23.48 34.17 -5.74
N ALA A 185 -22.23 34.62 -5.95
CA ALA A 185 -21.59 34.79 -7.25
C ALA A 185 -22.35 35.64 -8.30
N ASP A 186 -23.29 36.48 -7.89
CA ASP A 186 -23.99 37.40 -8.77
C ASP A 186 -23.23 38.74 -8.96
N ARG A 187 -23.75 39.63 -9.82
CA ARG A 187 -23.08 40.90 -10.11
C ARG A 187 -22.92 41.79 -8.87
N GLN A 188 -23.91 41.81 -7.98
CA GLN A 188 -23.88 42.67 -6.79
C GLN A 188 -22.92 42.10 -5.75
N ALA A 189 -22.93 40.77 -5.55
CA ALA A 189 -22.02 40.07 -4.67
C ALA A 189 -20.56 40.25 -5.13
N LEU A 190 -20.28 40.07 -6.42
CA LEU A 190 -18.95 40.31 -6.99
C LEU A 190 -18.49 41.76 -6.82
N SER A 191 -19.39 42.73 -7.01
CA SER A 191 -19.08 44.14 -6.74
C SER A 191 -18.70 44.36 -5.27
N ALA A 192 -19.43 43.76 -4.34
CA ALA A 192 -19.13 43.87 -2.92
C ALA A 192 -17.75 43.26 -2.59
N ILE A 193 -17.41 42.09 -3.13
CA ILE A 193 -16.09 41.49 -2.91
C ILE A 193 -14.98 42.35 -3.51
N ARG A 194 -15.18 42.97 -4.69
CA ARG A 194 -14.19 43.92 -5.27
C ARG A 194 -13.91 45.10 -4.36
N GLU A 195 -14.95 45.74 -3.84
CA GLU A 195 -14.81 46.86 -2.90
C GLU A 195 -14.02 46.43 -1.64
N ILE A 196 -14.27 45.21 -1.14
CA ILE A 196 -13.56 44.67 0.01
C ILE A 196 -12.08 44.43 -0.31
N ARG A 197 -11.76 43.87 -1.50
CA ARG A 197 -10.37 43.70 -1.95
C ARG A 197 -9.62 45.02 -2.07
N GLN A 198 -10.29 46.08 -2.54
CA GLN A 198 -9.67 47.41 -2.70
C GLN A 198 -9.31 48.09 -1.38
N ARG A 199 -10.04 47.82 -0.29
CA ARG A 199 -9.75 48.39 1.04
C ARG A 199 -8.50 47.80 1.69
N TYR A 200 -8.04 46.66 1.19
CA TYR A 200 -6.84 45.94 1.63
C TYR A 200 -6.73 45.79 3.16
N ASP A 201 -7.62 44.98 3.74
CA ASP A 201 -7.48 44.46 5.11
C ASP A 201 -6.80 43.08 5.05
N PRO A 202 -5.56 42.91 5.56
CA PRO A 202 -4.85 41.63 5.55
C PRO A 202 -5.61 40.47 6.21
N ALA A 203 -6.50 40.73 7.18
CA ALA A 203 -7.28 39.70 7.84
C ALA A 203 -8.40 39.13 6.93
N ILE A 204 -8.83 39.91 5.94
CA ILE A 204 -9.97 39.61 5.07
C ILE A 204 -9.54 39.34 3.61
N SER A 205 -8.37 39.83 3.19
CA SER A 205 -7.87 39.70 1.81
C SER A 205 -7.84 38.25 1.33
N THR A 206 -7.35 37.32 2.16
CA THR A 206 -7.34 35.87 1.86
C THR A 206 -8.76 35.31 1.65
N HIS A 207 -9.73 35.74 2.46
CA HIS A 207 -11.13 35.34 2.30
C HIS A 207 -11.73 35.90 1.00
N ALA A 208 -11.36 37.12 0.63
CA ALA A 208 -11.83 37.75 -0.59
C ALA A 208 -11.27 37.09 -1.85
N ASP A 209 -9.98 36.72 -1.85
CA ASP A 209 -9.36 35.96 -2.94
C ASP A 209 -9.99 34.57 -3.08
N HIS A 210 -10.24 33.86 -1.96
CA HIS A 210 -10.96 32.59 -1.97
C HIS A 210 -12.40 32.76 -2.49
N ALA A 211 -13.14 33.78 -2.03
CA ALA A 211 -14.49 34.07 -2.49
C ALA A 211 -14.56 34.32 -4.01
N PHE A 212 -13.53 34.96 -4.58
CA PHE A 212 -13.41 35.17 -6.02
C PHE A 212 -13.22 33.87 -6.80
N LEU A 213 -12.30 33.01 -6.36
CA LEU A 213 -12.07 31.70 -6.98
C LEU A 213 -13.32 30.81 -6.89
N LEU A 214 -14.02 30.85 -5.75
CA LEU A 214 -15.27 30.15 -5.52
C LEU A 214 -16.37 30.65 -6.47
N ALA A 215 -16.52 31.97 -6.60
CA ALA A 215 -17.49 32.57 -7.51
C ALA A 215 -17.21 32.18 -8.97
N ALA A 216 -15.93 32.17 -9.39
CA ALA A 216 -15.54 31.73 -10.72
C ALA A 216 -15.83 30.24 -10.95
N ALA A 217 -15.64 29.39 -9.94
CA ALA A 217 -15.99 27.97 -10.00
C ALA A 217 -17.51 27.76 -10.15
N HIS A 218 -18.33 28.47 -9.38
CA HIS A 218 -19.80 28.42 -9.50
C HIS A 218 -20.29 28.88 -10.87
N LEU A 219 -19.75 29.99 -11.39
CA LEU A 219 -20.10 30.47 -12.74
C LEU A 219 -19.75 29.43 -13.81
N ARG A 220 -18.65 28.69 -13.64
CA ARG A 220 -18.29 27.59 -14.55
C ARG A 220 -19.29 26.44 -14.45
N GLU A 221 -19.68 26.03 -13.25
CA GLU A 221 -20.68 24.98 -13.03
C GLU A 221 -22.05 25.33 -13.64
N GLU A 222 -22.40 26.62 -13.63
CA GLU A 222 -23.58 27.17 -14.32
C GLU A 222 -23.43 27.26 -15.87
N GLY A 223 -22.30 26.82 -16.44
CA GLY A 223 -22.02 26.90 -17.88
C GLY A 223 -21.63 28.30 -18.38
N ARG A 224 -21.39 29.26 -17.48
CA ARG A 224 -21.05 30.66 -17.80
C ARG A 224 -19.54 30.87 -17.91
N SER A 225 -18.89 30.06 -18.76
CA SER A 225 -17.42 30.00 -18.87
C SER A 225 -16.74 31.34 -19.15
N ARG A 226 -17.35 32.23 -19.96
CA ARG A 226 -16.79 33.57 -20.24
C ARG A 226 -16.74 34.46 -19.01
N ALA A 227 -17.77 34.39 -18.15
CA ALA A 227 -17.82 35.15 -16.92
C ALA A 227 -16.81 34.60 -15.91
N ALA A 228 -16.70 33.27 -15.79
CA ALA A 228 -15.69 32.62 -14.98
C ALA A 228 -14.26 32.99 -15.41
N ALA A 229 -13.98 32.95 -16.72
CA ALA A 229 -12.69 33.35 -17.28
C ALA A 229 -12.31 34.80 -16.92
N THR A 230 -13.28 35.73 -17.00
CA THR A 230 -13.05 37.13 -16.62
C THR A 230 -12.62 37.27 -15.16
N LEU A 231 -13.24 36.51 -14.24
CA LEU A 231 -12.88 36.54 -12.82
C LEU A 231 -11.51 35.90 -12.57
N TYR A 232 -11.20 34.78 -13.21
CA TYR A 232 -9.89 34.18 -13.07
C TYR A 232 -8.78 35.08 -13.64
N GLU A 233 -9.01 35.78 -14.76
CA GLU A 233 -8.07 36.77 -15.30
C GLU A 233 -7.86 37.94 -14.35
N GLU A 234 -8.92 38.42 -13.69
CA GLU A 234 -8.83 39.47 -12.67
C GLU A 234 -7.96 39.05 -11.48
N VAL A 235 -8.09 37.80 -11.01
CA VAL A 235 -7.26 37.26 -9.91
C VAL A 235 -5.82 37.03 -10.38
N LEU A 236 -5.63 36.44 -11.57
CA LEU A 236 -4.31 36.12 -12.12
C LEU A 236 -3.43 37.36 -12.32
N ASN A 237 -4.04 38.46 -12.76
CA ASN A 237 -3.36 39.74 -13.03
C ASN A 237 -3.33 40.70 -11.83
N SER A 238 -3.80 40.25 -10.66
CA SER A 238 -3.74 41.03 -9.42
C SER A 238 -2.45 40.76 -8.62
N GLY A 239 -2.19 41.57 -7.59
CA GLY A 239 -1.09 41.35 -6.63
C GLY A 239 -1.37 40.23 -5.61
N ALA A 240 -2.23 39.25 -5.95
CA ALA A 240 -2.57 38.14 -5.07
C ALA A 240 -1.37 37.19 -4.87
N PRO A 241 -1.31 36.44 -3.75
CA PRO A 241 -0.26 35.45 -3.51
C PRO A 241 -0.17 34.40 -4.64
N GLU A 242 1.04 33.87 -4.89
CA GLU A 242 1.30 32.96 -6.00
C GLU A 242 0.37 31.74 -6.04
N HIS A 243 0.06 31.13 -4.89
CA HIS A 243 -0.84 29.98 -4.84
C HIS A 243 -2.27 30.31 -5.32
N VAL A 244 -2.74 31.55 -5.06
CA VAL A 244 -4.04 32.05 -5.53
C VAL A 244 -4.00 32.27 -7.05
N ARG A 245 -2.93 32.93 -7.54
CA ARG A 245 -2.71 33.15 -8.99
C ARG A 245 -2.62 31.83 -9.75
N ARG A 246 -1.95 30.82 -9.19
CA ARG A 246 -1.91 29.46 -9.73
C ARG A 246 -3.30 28.83 -9.82
N GLY A 247 -4.10 28.91 -8.75
CA GLY A 247 -5.48 28.43 -8.76
C GLY A 247 -6.34 29.11 -9.84
N ALA A 248 -6.14 30.40 -10.05
CA ALA A 248 -6.80 31.15 -11.12
C ALA A 248 -6.34 30.70 -12.52
N PHE A 249 -5.04 30.49 -12.71
CA PHE A 249 -4.49 29.97 -13.97
C PHE A 249 -5.04 28.57 -14.31
N GLU A 250 -5.06 27.65 -13.35
CA GLU A 250 -5.67 26.32 -13.53
C GLU A 250 -7.17 26.42 -13.84
N GLY A 251 -7.87 27.38 -13.22
CA GLY A 251 -9.25 27.74 -13.53
C GLY A 251 -9.42 28.14 -15.00
N LEU A 252 -8.53 29.00 -15.52
CA LEU A 252 -8.53 29.46 -16.91
C LEU A 252 -8.36 28.31 -17.90
N LEU A 253 -7.40 27.41 -17.65
CA LEU A 253 -7.17 26.25 -18.51
C LEU A 253 -8.44 25.40 -18.67
N ARG A 254 -9.27 25.30 -17.62
CA ARG A 254 -10.50 24.51 -17.63
C ARG A 254 -11.68 25.19 -18.34
N VAL A 255 -11.68 26.53 -18.43
CA VAL A 255 -12.79 27.31 -19.04
C VAL A 255 -12.49 27.76 -20.46
N ASP A 256 -11.22 27.72 -20.88
CA ASP A 256 -10.81 27.99 -22.26
C ASP A 256 -11.45 26.98 -23.22
N ARG A 257 -11.89 27.47 -24.40
CA ARG A 257 -12.65 26.68 -25.38
C ARG A 257 -11.86 25.50 -25.97
N ASP A 258 -10.55 25.65 -26.07
CA ASP A 258 -9.63 24.62 -26.56
C ASP A 258 -9.12 23.71 -25.44
N GLY A 259 -9.73 23.75 -24.25
CA GLY A 259 -9.29 22.99 -23.09
C GLY A 259 -7.99 23.49 -22.47
N GLY A 260 -7.62 24.76 -22.72
CA GLY A 260 -6.47 25.42 -22.10
C GLY A 260 -5.15 25.24 -22.85
N VAL A 261 -5.17 24.58 -24.02
CA VAL A 261 -3.97 24.19 -24.75
C VAL A 261 -3.15 25.41 -25.18
N ARG A 262 -3.78 26.39 -25.83
CA ARG A 262 -3.10 27.61 -26.29
C ARG A 262 -2.50 28.37 -25.10
N ARG A 263 -3.27 28.56 -24.03
CA ARG A 263 -2.82 29.29 -22.84
C ARG A 263 -1.66 28.59 -22.14
N ALA A 264 -1.71 27.26 -22.01
CA ALA A 264 -0.60 26.49 -21.47
C ALA A 264 0.66 26.63 -22.35
N MET A 265 0.54 26.57 -23.68
CA MET A 265 1.68 26.77 -24.58
C MET A 265 2.27 28.20 -24.46
N GLU A 266 1.42 29.23 -24.37
CA GLU A 266 1.84 30.61 -24.16
C GLU A 266 2.59 30.77 -22.81
N ALA A 267 2.05 30.18 -21.73
CA ALA A 267 2.68 30.20 -20.42
C ALA A 267 4.02 29.44 -20.37
N ILE A 268 4.13 28.30 -21.08
CA ILE A 268 5.39 27.53 -21.16
C ILE A 268 6.50 28.35 -21.85
N LYS A 269 6.15 29.14 -22.86
CA LYS A 269 7.10 30.03 -23.57
C LYS A 269 7.35 31.35 -22.86
N GLY A 270 6.52 31.68 -21.86
CA GLY A 270 6.56 32.94 -21.14
C GLY A 270 7.68 33.02 -20.10
N SER A 271 7.87 34.22 -19.55
CA SER A 271 8.89 34.52 -18.54
C SER A 271 8.42 34.34 -17.09
N ASP A 272 7.11 34.16 -16.84
CA ASP A 272 6.58 33.91 -15.49
C ASP A 272 6.81 32.44 -15.11
N ASP A 273 7.79 32.18 -14.25
CA ASP A 273 8.19 30.82 -13.83
C ASP A 273 7.06 30.06 -13.13
N MET A 274 6.21 30.75 -12.36
CA MET A 274 5.06 30.15 -11.67
C MET A 274 4.05 29.64 -12.71
N LEU A 275 3.75 30.45 -13.73
CA LEU A 275 2.83 30.06 -14.80
C LEU A 275 3.44 28.98 -15.68
N ARG A 276 4.73 29.07 -15.98
CA ARG A 276 5.45 28.07 -16.79
C ARG A 276 5.35 26.68 -16.17
N ARG A 277 5.73 26.53 -14.90
CA ARG A 277 5.69 25.24 -14.19
C ARG A 277 4.25 24.73 -13.99
N SER A 278 3.30 25.63 -13.73
CA SER A 278 1.89 25.26 -13.62
C SER A 278 1.34 24.75 -14.96
N ALA A 279 1.76 25.37 -16.08
CA ALA A 279 1.38 24.95 -17.42
C ALA A 279 2.01 23.62 -17.81
N ILE A 280 3.28 23.39 -17.47
CA ILE A 280 3.96 22.10 -17.68
C ILE A 280 3.20 20.98 -16.95
N ALA A 281 2.94 21.15 -15.64
CA ALA A 281 2.21 20.16 -14.84
C ALA A 281 0.79 19.89 -15.39
N ALA A 282 0.12 20.91 -15.92
CA ALA A 282 -1.22 20.76 -16.49
C ALA A 282 -1.26 19.88 -17.73
N VAL A 283 -0.15 19.76 -18.51
CA VAL A 283 -0.07 18.98 -19.76
C VAL A 283 -0.60 17.56 -19.59
N ALA A 284 -0.33 16.92 -18.46
CA ALA A 284 -0.79 15.57 -18.15
C ALA A 284 -2.32 15.42 -18.20
N SER A 285 -3.06 16.50 -17.95
CA SER A 285 -4.53 16.51 -17.80
C SER A 285 -5.29 17.30 -18.88
N LEU A 286 -4.59 18.02 -19.76
CA LEU A 286 -5.22 18.83 -20.81
C LEU A 286 -6.07 17.95 -21.75
N LYS A 287 -7.17 18.49 -22.27
CA LYS A 287 -8.02 17.78 -23.24
C LYS A 287 -7.74 18.29 -24.64
N GLY A 288 -7.73 17.40 -25.63
CA GLY A 288 -7.56 17.75 -27.03
C GLY A 288 -6.85 16.66 -27.83
N GLN A 289 -6.64 16.93 -29.12
CA GLN A 289 -5.91 16.05 -30.03
C GLN A 289 -4.45 16.47 -30.15
N ASP A 290 -3.56 15.50 -30.34
CA ASP A 290 -2.11 15.69 -30.56
C ASP A 290 -1.42 16.56 -29.50
N ILE A 291 -1.94 16.56 -28.27
CA ILE A 291 -1.41 17.36 -27.16
C ILE A 291 0.06 17.00 -26.93
N SER A 292 0.37 15.71 -26.76
CA SER A 292 1.74 15.29 -26.47
C SER A 292 2.73 15.72 -27.55
N LYS A 293 2.35 15.59 -28.83
CA LYS A 293 3.19 16.05 -29.94
C LYS A 293 3.42 17.56 -29.92
N ARG A 294 2.36 18.34 -29.69
CA ARG A 294 2.43 19.82 -29.65
C ARG A 294 3.31 20.34 -28.52
N PHE A 295 3.17 19.75 -27.33
CA PHE A 295 3.96 20.15 -26.16
C PHE A 295 5.40 19.63 -26.23
N ALA A 296 5.63 18.41 -26.73
CA ALA A 296 6.99 17.89 -26.92
C ALA A 296 7.84 18.76 -27.86
N ALA A 297 7.22 19.40 -28.86
CA ALA A 297 7.90 20.34 -29.74
C ALA A 297 8.43 21.63 -29.04
N LEU A 298 7.99 21.90 -27.80
CA LEU A 298 8.48 23.03 -27.00
C LEU A 298 9.81 22.72 -26.28
N MET A 299 10.14 21.44 -26.13
CA MET A 299 11.25 20.96 -25.31
C MET A 299 12.62 21.60 -25.66
N PRO A 300 12.99 21.81 -26.94
CA PRO A 300 14.27 22.47 -27.26
C PRO A 300 14.39 23.92 -26.79
N SER A 301 13.27 24.59 -26.50
CA SER A 301 13.25 25.98 -26.03
C SER A 301 13.32 26.15 -24.52
N LEU A 302 13.28 25.04 -23.77
CA LEU A 302 13.22 25.05 -22.31
C LEU A 302 14.59 24.84 -21.67
N GLY A 303 14.77 25.41 -20.48
CA GLY A 303 15.92 25.09 -19.62
C GLY A 303 15.83 23.67 -19.03
N PRO A 304 16.93 23.10 -18.51
CA PRO A 304 16.99 21.70 -18.10
C PRO A 304 15.89 21.27 -17.10
N SER A 305 15.64 22.06 -16.06
CA SER A 305 14.61 21.75 -15.06
C SER A 305 13.21 21.68 -15.69
N ASP A 306 12.87 22.63 -16.57
CA ASP A 306 11.57 22.66 -17.26
C ASP A 306 11.46 21.54 -18.32
N GLN A 307 12.57 21.15 -18.95
CA GLN A 307 12.62 19.98 -19.85
C GLN A 307 12.29 18.70 -19.10
N ALA A 308 12.91 18.45 -17.94
CA ALA A 308 12.66 17.27 -17.12
C ALA A 308 11.18 17.19 -16.69
N LEU A 309 10.61 18.30 -16.20
CA LEU A 309 9.20 18.37 -15.82
C LEU A 309 8.25 18.14 -16.99
N LEU A 310 8.59 18.63 -18.18
CA LEU A 310 7.77 18.43 -19.37
C LEU A 310 7.80 16.98 -19.83
N VAL A 311 8.97 16.33 -19.81
CA VAL A 311 9.12 14.91 -20.11
C VAL A 311 8.26 14.07 -19.16
N GLU A 312 8.29 14.36 -17.85
CA GLU A 312 7.46 13.66 -16.85
C GLU A 312 5.97 13.87 -17.08
N SER A 313 5.57 15.09 -17.42
CA SER A 313 4.16 15.43 -17.69
C SER A 313 3.64 14.74 -18.97
N LEU A 314 4.49 14.61 -19.99
CA LEU A 314 4.18 13.85 -21.21
C LEU A 314 4.12 12.34 -20.94
N ALA A 315 5.01 11.80 -20.10
CA ALA A 315 4.98 10.40 -19.68
C ALA A 315 3.70 10.05 -18.91
N ALA A 316 3.32 10.90 -17.96
CA ALA A 316 2.07 10.77 -17.19
C ALA A 316 0.82 10.77 -18.08
N ARG A 317 0.88 11.46 -19.22
CA ARG A 317 -0.22 11.50 -20.20
C ARG A 317 -0.39 10.19 -20.97
N GLY A 318 0.69 9.42 -21.20
CA GLY A 318 0.62 8.08 -21.78
C GLY A 318 0.56 8.01 -23.32
N GLU A 319 0.61 9.13 -24.05
CA GLU A 319 0.50 9.13 -25.52
C GLU A 319 1.88 8.95 -26.17
N ILE A 320 2.04 7.88 -26.96
CA ILE A 320 3.30 7.52 -27.63
C ILE A 320 3.80 8.55 -28.67
N GLN A 321 2.95 9.49 -29.06
CA GLN A 321 3.28 10.52 -30.08
C GLN A 321 4.44 11.44 -29.66
N ALA A 322 4.71 11.56 -28.35
CA ALA A 322 5.85 12.33 -27.84
C ALA A 322 7.16 11.54 -27.80
N LEU A 323 7.13 10.20 -27.99
CA LEU A 323 8.32 9.35 -27.90
C LEU A 323 9.50 9.83 -28.74
N PRO A 324 9.34 10.24 -30.03
CA PRO A 324 10.48 10.66 -30.83
C PRO A 324 11.22 11.88 -30.28
N GLU A 325 10.50 12.84 -29.70
CA GLU A 325 11.11 14.02 -29.09
C GLU A 325 11.69 13.70 -27.70
N ILE A 326 10.98 12.91 -26.88
CA ILE A 326 11.48 12.45 -25.58
C ILE A 326 12.80 11.70 -25.79
N GLN A 327 12.87 10.79 -26.75
CA GLN A 327 14.05 9.98 -27.01
C GLN A 327 15.31 10.81 -27.37
N LYS A 328 15.16 11.96 -28.03
CA LYS A 328 16.30 12.85 -28.33
C LYS A 328 16.97 13.35 -27.05
N MET A 329 16.21 13.47 -25.96
CA MET A 329 16.70 13.96 -24.66
C MET A 329 17.60 12.96 -23.93
N LEU A 330 17.75 11.72 -24.41
CA LEU A 330 18.75 10.77 -23.91
C LEU A 330 20.19 11.29 -24.05
N THR A 331 20.42 12.25 -24.96
CA THR A 331 21.74 12.87 -25.18
C THR A 331 21.83 14.29 -24.59
N ALA A 332 20.87 14.69 -23.75
CA ALA A 332 20.90 15.99 -23.10
C ALA A 332 22.16 16.16 -22.24
N ARG A 333 22.70 17.37 -22.19
CA ARG A 333 23.88 17.70 -21.37
C ARG A 333 23.61 17.50 -19.88
N ASP A 334 22.40 17.84 -19.46
CA ASP A 334 21.97 17.78 -18.08
C ASP A 334 21.55 16.34 -17.69
N VAL A 335 22.04 15.87 -16.54
CA VAL A 335 21.81 14.50 -16.05
C VAL A 335 20.37 14.28 -15.57
N GLU A 336 19.72 15.31 -15.02
CA GLU A 336 18.33 15.23 -14.55
C GLU A 336 17.39 15.02 -15.75
N VAL A 337 17.63 15.76 -16.83
CA VAL A 337 16.89 15.60 -18.10
C VAL A 337 17.05 14.17 -18.64
N ARG A 338 18.26 13.61 -18.64
CA ARG A 338 18.48 12.23 -19.09
C ARG A 338 17.76 11.23 -18.20
N ILE A 339 17.80 11.38 -16.87
CA ILE A 339 17.10 10.50 -15.93
C ILE A 339 15.58 10.53 -16.13
N SER A 340 14.97 11.71 -16.24
CA SER A 340 13.52 11.82 -16.49
C SER A 340 13.15 11.25 -17.87
N THR A 341 14.03 11.40 -18.86
CA THR A 341 13.89 10.76 -20.18
C THR A 341 13.89 9.24 -20.10
N ILE A 342 14.86 8.65 -19.39
CA ILE A 342 14.95 7.19 -19.20
C ILE A 342 13.67 6.65 -18.58
N LYS A 343 13.18 7.29 -17.52
CA LYS A 343 11.94 6.90 -16.84
C LYS A 343 10.72 7.00 -17.78
N ALA A 344 10.61 8.11 -18.52
CA ALA A 344 9.52 8.32 -19.48
C ALA A 344 9.51 7.26 -20.59
N LEU A 345 10.68 6.91 -21.12
CA LEU A 345 10.82 5.85 -22.11
C LEU A 345 10.44 4.47 -21.56
N GLY A 346 10.75 4.18 -20.29
CA GLY A 346 10.26 2.95 -19.64
C GLY A 346 8.74 2.87 -19.49
N GLN A 347 8.08 4.03 -19.30
CA GLN A 347 6.63 4.11 -19.13
C GLN A 347 5.86 4.06 -20.46
N LEU A 348 6.38 4.73 -21.49
CA LEU A 348 5.72 4.92 -22.78
C LEU A 348 6.18 3.96 -23.87
N GLY A 349 7.39 3.42 -23.73
CA GLY A 349 8.07 2.66 -24.78
C GLY A 349 7.59 1.23 -24.94
N ASP A 350 8.10 0.63 -26.01
CA ASP A 350 7.92 -0.77 -26.42
C ASP A 350 9.29 -1.47 -26.60
N ASP A 351 9.32 -2.61 -27.28
CA ASP A 351 10.55 -3.37 -27.55
C ASP A 351 11.57 -2.57 -28.37
N SER A 352 11.12 -1.66 -29.25
CA SER A 352 12.02 -0.79 -30.03
C SER A 352 12.79 0.18 -29.14
N THR A 353 12.25 0.51 -27.97
CA THR A 353 12.85 1.44 -26.99
C THR A 353 14.06 0.82 -26.28
N VAL A 354 14.15 -0.50 -26.21
CA VAL A 354 15.25 -1.21 -25.53
C VAL A 354 16.62 -0.85 -26.12
N ALA A 355 16.73 -0.80 -27.45
CA ALA A 355 17.99 -0.45 -28.12
C ALA A 355 18.39 1.03 -27.90
N HIS A 356 17.42 1.90 -27.63
CA HIS A 356 17.68 3.30 -27.27
C HIS A 356 18.16 3.43 -25.82
N LEU A 357 17.53 2.71 -24.90
CA LEU A 357 17.91 2.66 -23.50
C LEU A 357 19.27 1.99 -23.28
N ALA A 358 19.57 0.90 -23.99
CA ALA A 358 20.84 0.18 -23.88
C ALA A 358 22.05 1.07 -24.23
N ARG A 359 21.91 1.98 -25.22
CA ARG A 359 22.98 2.90 -25.65
C ARG A 359 23.51 3.82 -24.57
N ILE A 360 22.74 4.02 -23.49
CA ILE A 360 23.16 4.83 -22.34
C ILE A 360 24.40 4.23 -21.67
N LEU A 361 24.52 2.90 -21.70
CA LEU A 361 25.67 2.17 -21.17
C LEU A 361 26.98 2.47 -21.91
N ASP A 362 26.90 3.08 -23.11
CA ASP A 362 28.07 3.48 -23.91
C ASP A 362 28.59 4.88 -23.53
N THR A 363 27.90 5.58 -22.62
CA THR A 363 28.15 7.01 -22.30
C THR A 363 28.74 7.25 -20.90
N GLN A 364 29.35 6.22 -20.28
CA GLN A 364 29.81 6.26 -18.88
C GLN A 364 28.73 6.79 -17.92
N PRO A 365 27.59 6.08 -17.81
CA PRO A 365 26.44 6.58 -17.07
C PRO A 365 26.72 6.67 -15.57
N THR A 366 26.10 7.64 -14.91
CA THR A 366 26.09 7.74 -13.45
C THR A 366 25.31 6.58 -12.81
N ALA A 367 25.55 6.29 -11.53
CA ALA A 367 24.80 5.27 -10.79
C ALA A 367 23.28 5.54 -10.80
N SER A 368 22.87 6.81 -10.77
CA SER A 368 21.46 7.22 -10.86
C SER A 368 20.84 6.89 -12.24
N GLU A 369 21.60 7.08 -13.31
CA GLU A 369 21.16 6.70 -14.67
C GLU A 369 21.07 5.19 -14.85
N ILE A 370 22.03 4.43 -14.29
CA ILE A 370 21.97 2.96 -14.30
C ILE A 370 20.72 2.46 -13.57
N LYS A 371 20.43 3.02 -12.38
CA LYS A 371 19.21 2.66 -11.63
C LYS A 371 17.94 3.02 -12.40
N ALA A 372 17.89 4.20 -13.02
CA ALA A 372 16.78 4.61 -13.87
C ALA A 372 16.60 3.67 -15.06
N LEU A 373 17.70 3.25 -15.70
CA LEU A 373 17.71 2.32 -16.83
C LEU A 373 17.15 0.95 -16.45
N GLU A 374 17.61 0.37 -15.34
CA GLU A 374 17.09 -0.90 -14.84
C GLU A 374 15.58 -0.83 -14.58
N SER A 375 15.13 0.23 -13.90
CA SER A 375 13.70 0.45 -13.65
C SER A 375 12.90 0.68 -14.92
N ALA A 376 13.46 1.39 -15.90
CA ALA A 376 12.80 1.63 -17.18
C ALA A 376 12.61 0.34 -17.97
N LEU A 377 13.65 -0.49 -18.09
CA LEU A 377 13.58 -1.78 -18.78
C LEU A 377 12.62 -2.76 -18.10
N ASP A 378 12.57 -2.76 -16.77
CA ASP A 378 11.61 -3.55 -15.99
C ASP A 378 10.16 -3.10 -16.26
N ALA A 379 9.91 -1.78 -16.31
CA ALA A 379 8.59 -1.19 -16.51
C ALA A 379 8.03 -1.31 -17.95
N LEU A 380 8.88 -1.56 -18.95
CA LEU A 380 8.46 -1.65 -20.35
C LEU A 380 7.35 -2.70 -20.57
N ARG A 381 6.31 -2.28 -21.28
CA ARG A 381 5.17 -3.13 -21.65
C ARG A 381 5.49 -3.87 -22.94
N GLY A 382 5.22 -5.18 -22.99
CA GLY A 382 5.50 -6.00 -24.17
C GLY A 382 5.88 -7.46 -23.88
N GLY A 383 5.86 -7.88 -22.62
CA GLY A 383 6.11 -9.28 -22.23
C GLY A 383 7.44 -9.80 -22.78
N ALA A 384 7.38 -10.95 -23.46
CA ALA A 384 8.55 -11.63 -24.02
C ALA A 384 9.27 -10.84 -25.14
N ALA A 385 8.59 -9.94 -25.86
CA ALA A 385 9.22 -9.15 -26.92
C ALA A 385 10.31 -8.22 -26.36
N ILE A 386 10.06 -7.63 -25.18
CA ILE A 386 11.07 -6.83 -24.46
C ILE A 386 12.28 -7.69 -24.09
N ASP A 387 12.04 -8.88 -23.55
CA ASP A 387 13.12 -9.78 -23.12
C ASP A 387 13.98 -10.24 -24.29
N VAL A 388 13.37 -10.53 -25.44
CA VAL A 388 14.07 -10.80 -26.70
C VAL A 388 14.92 -9.60 -27.11
N ALA A 389 14.37 -8.38 -27.05
CA ALA A 389 15.12 -7.17 -27.38
C ALA A 389 16.30 -6.92 -26.42
N ILE A 390 16.12 -7.14 -25.11
CA ILE A 390 17.21 -7.03 -24.12
C ILE A 390 18.28 -8.08 -24.39
N THR A 391 17.86 -9.31 -24.71
CA THR A 391 18.77 -10.41 -25.04
C THR A 391 19.58 -10.08 -26.30
N ILE A 392 18.97 -9.49 -27.33
CA ILE A 392 19.68 -9.03 -28.54
C ILE A 392 20.74 -7.99 -28.18
N GLU A 393 20.42 -7.01 -27.33
CA GLU A 393 21.38 -6.00 -26.89
C GLU A 393 22.52 -6.58 -26.05
N LEU A 394 22.23 -7.58 -25.21
CA LEU A 394 23.26 -8.32 -24.46
C LEU A 394 24.21 -9.09 -25.40
N HIS A 395 23.70 -9.73 -26.45
CA HIS A 395 24.54 -10.43 -27.43
C HIS A 395 25.42 -9.47 -28.25
N ARG A 396 24.89 -8.28 -28.59
CA ARG A 396 25.65 -7.24 -29.30
C ARG A 396 26.81 -6.69 -28.46
N ARG A 397 26.65 -6.68 -27.13
CA ARG A 397 27.65 -6.20 -26.17
C ARG A 397 28.65 -7.29 -25.84
N THR A 398 29.64 -7.48 -26.71
CA THR A 398 30.79 -8.37 -26.46
C THR A 398 31.82 -7.76 -25.51
N THR A 399 31.89 -6.43 -25.45
CA THR A 399 32.71 -5.66 -24.50
C THR A 399 31.86 -4.56 -23.85
N GLY A 400 32.21 -4.16 -22.63
CA GLY A 400 31.50 -3.09 -21.90
C GLY A 400 30.49 -3.57 -20.85
N ILE A 401 29.69 -2.64 -20.34
CA ILE A 401 28.78 -2.85 -19.20
C ILE A 401 27.55 -3.65 -19.67
N ARG A 402 27.37 -4.86 -19.12
CA ARG A 402 26.22 -5.76 -19.40
C ARG A 402 25.27 -5.94 -18.22
N ALA A 403 25.79 -5.83 -16.99
CA ALA A 403 25.07 -6.15 -15.76
C ALA A 403 23.67 -5.49 -15.64
N PRO A 404 23.46 -4.20 -15.99
CA PRO A 404 22.14 -3.57 -15.86
C PRO A 404 21.06 -4.19 -16.76
N LEU A 405 21.43 -4.61 -17.98
CA LEU A 405 20.50 -5.29 -18.90
C LEU A 405 20.12 -6.68 -18.36
N LEU A 406 21.11 -7.41 -17.82
CA LEU A 406 20.88 -8.71 -17.22
C LEU A 406 20.03 -8.60 -15.94
N ALA A 407 20.30 -7.60 -15.11
CA ALA A 407 19.51 -7.31 -13.91
C ALA A 407 18.04 -6.98 -14.26
N ALA A 408 17.80 -6.26 -15.35
CA ALA A 408 16.44 -6.04 -15.86
C ALA A 408 15.73 -7.35 -16.23
N LEU A 409 16.41 -8.26 -16.95
CA LEU A 409 15.84 -9.59 -17.25
C LEU A 409 15.54 -10.39 -15.97
N VAL A 410 16.41 -10.33 -14.96
CA VAL A 410 16.20 -11.02 -13.67
C VAL A 410 14.94 -10.50 -12.98
N ARG A 411 14.70 -9.18 -12.99
CA ARG A 411 13.50 -8.57 -12.37
C ARG A 411 12.21 -8.97 -13.09
N ARG A 412 12.25 -8.97 -14.43
CA ARG A 412 11.12 -9.36 -15.29
C ARG A 412 10.76 -10.83 -15.18
N ALA A 413 11.77 -11.69 -14.98
CA ALA A 413 11.61 -13.12 -14.67
C ALA A 413 10.69 -13.90 -15.64
N ASN A 414 10.72 -13.60 -16.94
CA ASN A 414 9.97 -14.40 -17.92
C ASN A 414 10.66 -15.75 -18.17
N LEU A 415 9.86 -16.81 -18.27
CA LEU A 415 10.34 -18.19 -18.49
C LEU A 415 11.18 -18.34 -19.77
N PHE A 416 10.89 -17.55 -20.81
CA PHE A 416 11.65 -17.56 -22.08
C PHE A 416 13.13 -17.19 -21.91
N SER A 417 13.49 -16.47 -20.84
CA SER A 417 14.85 -16.03 -20.56
C SER A 417 15.70 -17.11 -19.87
N PHE A 418 15.12 -18.26 -19.52
CA PHE A 418 15.82 -19.35 -18.82
C PHE A 418 17.06 -19.85 -19.58
N VAL A 419 16.93 -20.14 -20.87
CA VAL A 419 18.04 -20.64 -21.71
C VAL A 419 19.17 -19.62 -21.79
N PHE A 420 18.82 -18.33 -21.83
CA PHE A 420 19.80 -17.26 -21.85
C PHE A 420 20.57 -17.18 -20.52
N PHE A 421 19.87 -17.24 -19.37
CA PHE A 421 20.55 -17.30 -18.07
C PHE A 421 21.43 -18.56 -17.92
N GLN A 422 21.02 -19.69 -18.49
CA GLN A 422 21.82 -20.91 -18.47
C GLN A 422 23.16 -20.71 -19.19
N HIS A 423 23.14 -20.06 -20.35
CA HIS A 423 24.36 -19.72 -21.07
C HIS A 423 25.26 -18.77 -20.25
N GLU A 424 24.69 -17.68 -19.74
CA GLU A 424 25.42 -16.66 -18.96
C GLU A 424 26.01 -17.20 -17.65
N ALA A 425 25.37 -18.19 -17.01
CA ALA A 425 25.86 -18.82 -15.78
C ALA A 425 27.21 -19.54 -15.96
N THR A 426 27.58 -19.89 -17.20
CA THR A 426 28.88 -20.52 -17.53
C THR A 426 29.92 -19.52 -18.07
N GLY A 427 29.59 -18.23 -18.01
CA GLY A 427 30.46 -17.13 -18.39
C GLY A 427 31.65 -16.93 -17.44
N THR A 428 32.40 -15.86 -17.67
CA THR A 428 33.61 -15.53 -16.90
C THR A 428 33.51 -14.22 -16.13
N ASP A 429 32.48 -13.40 -16.37
CA ASP A 429 32.25 -12.15 -15.64
C ASP A 429 31.51 -12.43 -14.32
N PRO A 430 32.11 -12.18 -13.13
CA PRO A 430 31.50 -12.56 -11.86
C PRO A 430 30.14 -11.94 -11.60
N VAL A 431 29.94 -10.67 -12.00
CA VAL A 431 28.68 -9.96 -11.79
C VAL A 431 27.58 -10.57 -12.66
N CYS A 432 27.87 -10.81 -13.95
CA CYS A 432 26.92 -11.45 -14.86
C CYS A 432 26.60 -12.88 -14.43
N VAL A 433 27.59 -13.67 -13.98
CA VAL A 433 27.36 -15.05 -13.52
C VAL A 433 26.44 -15.07 -12.30
N LYS A 434 26.67 -14.20 -11.30
CA LYS A 434 25.78 -14.09 -10.13
C LYS A 434 24.35 -13.73 -10.54
N LEU A 435 24.18 -12.73 -11.40
CA LEU A 435 22.87 -12.34 -11.94
C LEU A 435 22.22 -13.47 -12.75
N ALA A 436 23.00 -14.26 -13.49
CA ALA A 436 22.49 -15.39 -14.24
C ALA A 436 21.92 -16.48 -13.33
N PHE A 437 22.60 -16.82 -12.23
CA PHE A 437 22.05 -17.75 -11.24
C PHE A 437 20.79 -17.21 -10.55
N GLN A 438 20.75 -15.92 -10.22
CA GLN A 438 19.52 -15.28 -9.72
C GLN A 438 18.37 -15.37 -10.74
N GLY A 439 18.66 -15.17 -12.03
CA GLY A 439 17.71 -15.34 -13.12
C GLY A 439 17.19 -16.78 -13.22
N LEU A 440 18.10 -17.76 -13.25
CA LEU A 440 17.78 -19.19 -13.24
C LEU A 440 16.85 -19.56 -12.08
N SER A 441 17.13 -19.06 -10.88
CA SER A 441 16.29 -19.33 -9.70
C SER A 441 14.85 -18.89 -9.87
N ARG A 442 14.65 -17.73 -10.51
CA ARG A 442 13.33 -17.12 -10.71
C ARG A 442 12.58 -17.71 -11.90
N THR A 443 13.28 -18.17 -12.94
CA THR A 443 12.66 -18.65 -14.19
C THR A 443 12.60 -20.16 -14.32
N ALA A 444 13.29 -20.94 -13.49
CA ALA A 444 13.28 -22.40 -13.57
C ALA A 444 11.88 -23.01 -13.31
N THR A 445 11.60 -24.14 -13.93
CA THR A 445 10.47 -25.00 -13.63
C THR A 445 10.97 -26.39 -13.23
N ALA A 446 10.11 -27.27 -12.72
CA ALA A 446 10.51 -28.61 -12.28
C ALA A 446 11.29 -29.40 -13.36
N LYS A 447 10.97 -29.17 -14.64
CA LYS A 447 11.63 -29.79 -15.80
C LYS A 447 13.09 -29.34 -16.00
N ASP A 448 13.44 -28.19 -15.45
CA ASP A 448 14.73 -27.54 -15.65
C ASP A 448 15.78 -27.94 -14.62
N THR A 449 15.43 -28.82 -13.66
CA THR A 449 16.35 -29.31 -12.62
C THR A 449 17.67 -29.84 -13.21
N PRO A 450 17.70 -30.70 -14.26
CA PRO A 450 18.95 -31.15 -14.85
C PRO A 450 19.79 -30.00 -15.46
N ALA A 451 19.12 -28.99 -16.02
CA ALA A 451 19.77 -27.83 -16.62
C ALA A 451 20.43 -26.93 -15.56
N LEU A 452 19.79 -26.76 -14.40
CA LEU A 452 20.34 -26.04 -13.24
C LEU A 452 21.61 -26.72 -12.70
N LEU A 453 21.55 -28.04 -12.50
CA LEU A 453 22.69 -28.82 -12.00
C LEU A 453 23.87 -28.76 -12.99
N LYS A 454 23.58 -28.84 -14.30
CA LYS A 454 24.59 -28.67 -15.34
C LYS A 454 25.21 -27.27 -15.33
N ALA A 455 24.43 -26.23 -15.06
CA ALA A 455 24.95 -24.86 -14.95
C ALA A 455 25.92 -24.72 -13.76
N LEU A 456 25.57 -25.31 -12.60
CA LEU A 456 26.45 -25.34 -11.42
C LEU A 456 27.76 -26.12 -11.69
N ALA A 457 27.67 -27.28 -12.34
CA ALA A 457 28.85 -28.08 -12.71
C ALA A 457 29.76 -27.36 -13.73
N GLY A 458 29.16 -26.52 -14.57
CA GLY A 458 29.83 -25.66 -15.54
C GLY A 458 30.36 -24.34 -14.99
N LEU A 459 30.16 -24.04 -13.71
CA LEU A 459 30.60 -22.80 -13.08
C LEU A 459 32.13 -22.64 -13.19
N ARG A 460 32.57 -21.48 -13.69
CA ARG A 460 33.99 -21.13 -13.85
C ARG A 460 34.46 -20.05 -12.87
N VAL A 461 33.53 -19.30 -12.30
CA VAL A 461 33.81 -18.18 -11.40
C VAL A 461 33.57 -18.61 -9.96
N GLU A 462 34.65 -18.84 -9.22
CA GLU A 462 34.54 -19.44 -7.89
C GLU A 462 33.92 -18.50 -6.84
N GLU A 463 34.16 -17.20 -6.98
CA GLU A 463 33.54 -16.15 -6.15
C GLU A 463 32.00 -16.07 -6.27
N ALA A 464 31.41 -16.76 -7.27
CA ALA A 464 29.97 -16.84 -7.48
C ALA A 464 29.36 -18.17 -7.01
N ARG A 465 30.16 -19.10 -6.45
CA ARG A 465 29.68 -20.43 -6.06
C ARG A 465 28.61 -20.37 -4.97
N ASP A 466 28.83 -19.60 -3.91
CA ASP A 466 27.86 -19.48 -2.82
C ASP A 466 26.55 -18.83 -3.30
N ASP A 467 26.62 -17.83 -4.18
CA ASP A 467 25.44 -17.23 -4.81
C ASP A 467 24.69 -18.23 -5.69
N ALA A 468 25.42 -19.07 -6.43
CA ALA A 468 24.85 -20.13 -7.27
C ALA A 468 24.14 -21.20 -6.43
N GLU A 469 24.78 -21.66 -5.34
CA GLU A 469 24.20 -22.61 -4.38
C GLU A 469 22.90 -22.07 -3.78
N ALA A 470 22.92 -20.82 -3.29
CA ALA A 470 21.74 -20.17 -2.72
C ALA A 470 20.61 -20.00 -3.74
N ALA A 471 20.94 -19.61 -4.97
CA ALA A 471 19.98 -19.45 -6.04
C ALA A 471 19.30 -20.79 -6.43
N LEU A 472 20.07 -21.88 -6.53
CA LEU A 472 19.54 -23.21 -6.83
C LEU A 472 18.68 -23.75 -5.67
N ALA A 473 19.12 -23.57 -4.42
CA ALA A 473 18.32 -23.94 -3.25
C ALA A 473 16.97 -23.21 -3.23
N GLN A 474 16.97 -21.91 -3.53
CA GLN A 474 15.73 -21.12 -3.67
C GLN A 474 14.85 -21.64 -4.82
N ALA A 475 15.45 -22.05 -5.94
CA ALA A 475 14.71 -22.63 -7.06
C ALA A 475 14.02 -23.94 -6.65
N PHE A 476 14.75 -24.83 -5.95
CA PHE A 476 14.26 -26.12 -5.49
C PHE A 476 13.07 -25.98 -4.55
N SER A 477 13.23 -25.10 -3.54
CA SER A 477 12.16 -24.77 -2.59
C SER A 477 10.90 -24.25 -3.30
N ARG A 478 11.04 -23.38 -4.31
CA ARG A 478 9.90 -22.85 -5.07
C ARG A 478 9.18 -23.91 -5.91
N MET A 479 9.91 -24.87 -6.46
CA MET A 479 9.36 -25.90 -7.35
C MET A 479 8.58 -26.99 -6.59
N ASN A 480 8.78 -27.12 -5.28
CA ASN A 480 8.06 -28.04 -4.39
C ASN A 480 7.96 -29.49 -4.89
N ASN A 481 9.08 -30.04 -5.37
CA ASN A 481 9.19 -31.42 -5.87
C ASN A 481 10.50 -32.07 -5.37
N ALA A 482 10.59 -32.24 -4.04
CA ALA A 482 11.83 -32.62 -3.38
C ALA A 482 12.35 -34.01 -3.80
N GLU A 483 11.48 -35.00 -4.01
CA GLU A 483 11.90 -36.37 -4.37
C GLU A 483 12.58 -36.43 -5.75
N ASP A 484 11.96 -35.83 -6.78
CA ASP A 484 12.56 -35.79 -8.12
C ASP A 484 13.84 -34.94 -8.15
N GLN A 485 13.87 -33.84 -7.38
CA GLN A 485 15.05 -32.98 -7.26
C GLN A 485 16.21 -33.72 -6.58
N SER A 486 15.94 -34.41 -5.48
CA SER A 486 16.90 -35.27 -4.79
C SER A 486 17.43 -36.37 -5.71
N ALA A 487 16.54 -37.07 -6.43
CA ALA A 487 16.93 -38.09 -7.38
C ALA A 487 17.88 -37.52 -8.47
N ALA A 488 17.57 -36.34 -9.00
CA ALA A 488 18.43 -35.66 -9.96
C ALA A 488 19.79 -35.26 -9.35
N VAL A 489 19.81 -34.65 -8.16
CA VAL A 489 21.06 -34.24 -7.49
C VAL A 489 21.95 -35.45 -7.20
N ARG A 490 21.37 -36.53 -6.68
CA ARG A 490 22.11 -37.76 -6.38
C ARG A 490 22.71 -38.39 -7.63
N ASN A 491 21.95 -38.46 -8.72
CA ASN A 491 22.46 -38.96 -10.00
C ASN A 491 23.63 -38.10 -10.52
N PHE A 492 23.52 -36.77 -10.46
CA PHE A 492 24.64 -35.88 -10.80
C PHE A 492 25.85 -36.09 -9.89
N LEU A 493 25.64 -36.25 -8.58
CA LEU A 493 26.70 -36.46 -7.60
C LEU A 493 27.49 -37.77 -7.84
N GLU A 494 26.84 -38.83 -8.32
CA GLU A 494 27.51 -40.10 -8.65
C GLU A 494 28.51 -39.98 -9.79
N HIS A 495 28.25 -39.10 -10.77
CA HIS A 495 29.07 -38.95 -11.97
C HIS A 495 30.03 -37.75 -11.93
N GLU A 496 29.85 -36.84 -10.98
CA GLU A 496 30.70 -35.65 -10.84
C GLU A 496 32.03 -35.97 -10.13
N THR A 497 33.13 -35.49 -10.72
CA THR A 497 34.49 -35.75 -10.27
C THR A 497 35.12 -34.55 -9.56
N LYS A 498 34.67 -33.32 -9.85
CA LYS A 498 35.22 -32.10 -9.26
C LYS A 498 34.80 -31.97 -7.79
N PRO A 499 35.75 -31.91 -6.83
CA PRO A 499 35.44 -31.83 -5.41
C PRO A 499 34.54 -30.64 -5.02
N GLU A 500 34.76 -29.48 -5.64
CA GLU A 500 34.01 -28.25 -5.37
C GLU A 500 32.55 -28.41 -5.78
N THR A 501 32.30 -28.97 -6.97
CA THR A 501 30.94 -29.25 -7.45
C THR A 501 30.27 -30.34 -6.60
N ARG A 502 30.98 -31.42 -6.26
CA ARG A 502 30.47 -32.47 -5.36
C ARG A 502 30.03 -31.89 -4.02
N ALA A 503 30.85 -31.01 -3.43
CA ALA A 503 30.51 -30.31 -2.20
C ALA A 503 29.26 -29.45 -2.35
N SER A 504 29.12 -28.68 -3.44
CA SER A 504 27.90 -27.90 -3.73
C SER A 504 26.66 -28.77 -3.89
N LEU A 505 26.76 -29.91 -4.60
CA LEU A 505 25.65 -30.85 -4.78
C LEU A 505 25.18 -31.45 -3.45
N ILE A 506 26.11 -31.80 -2.56
CA ILE A 506 25.78 -32.29 -1.22
C ILE A 506 25.02 -31.23 -0.43
N LYS A 507 25.46 -29.97 -0.46
CA LYS A 507 24.74 -28.86 0.20
C LYS A 507 23.33 -28.69 -0.34
N LEU A 508 23.13 -28.82 -1.65
CA LEU A 508 21.80 -28.70 -2.28
C LEU A 508 20.79 -29.74 -1.81
N LEU A 509 21.24 -30.91 -1.31
CA LEU A 509 20.34 -31.92 -0.73
C LEU A 509 19.58 -31.42 0.51
N LEU A 510 20.06 -30.35 1.17
CA LEU A 510 19.28 -29.67 2.22
C LEU A 510 17.99 -29.02 1.70
N ALA A 511 17.99 -28.57 0.43
CA ALA A 511 16.84 -27.93 -0.18
C ALA A 511 15.80 -28.94 -0.71
N CYS A 512 16.17 -30.22 -0.82
CA CYS A 512 15.31 -31.32 -1.25
C CYS A 512 15.49 -32.55 -0.34
N PRO A 513 15.11 -32.44 0.95
CA PRO A 513 15.36 -33.51 1.92
C PRO A 513 14.46 -34.72 1.66
N ASP A 514 15.08 -35.91 1.57
CA ASP A 514 14.40 -37.20 1.62
C ASP A 514 15.34 -38.27 2.21
N SER A 515 14.82 -39.49 2.42
CA SER A 515 15.60 -40.60 2.99
C SER A 515 16.82 -41.02 2.16
N GLN A 516 16.75 -40.91 0.83
CA GLN A 516 17.84 -41.24 -0.08
C GLN A 516 18.88 -40.13 -0.13
N ALA A 517 18.46 -38.87 -0.06
CA ALA A 517 19.30 -37.70 0.09
C ALA A 517 20.12 -37.79 1.38
N LEU A 518 19.48 -38.11 2.50
CA LEU A 518 20.19 -38.34 3.77
C LEU A 518 21.22 -39.48 3.65
N ALA A 519 20.85 -40.58 2.98
CA ALA A 519 21.77 -41.68 2.75
C ALA A 519 22.99 -41.26 1.90
N ALA A 520 22.80 -40.42 0.88
CA ALA A 520 23.87 -39.87 0.06
C ALA A 520 24.79 -38.92 0.84
N VAL A 521 24.23 -38.05 1.68
CA VAL A 521 25.01 -37.18 2.58
C VAL A 521 25.84 -38.03 3.55
N LYS A 522 25.23 -39.06 4.16
CA LYS A 522 25.93 -39.99 5.06
C LYS A 522 27.08 -40.71 4.35
N ALA A 523 26.87 -41.22 3.14
CA ALA A 523 27.93 -41.89 2.37
C ALA A 523 29.11 -40.95 2.09
N SER A 524 28.84 -39.67 1.85
CA SER A 524 29.83 -38.64 1.54
C SER A 524 30.73 -38.25 2.73
N LEU A 525 30.39 -38.64 3.96
CA LEU A 525 31.27 -38.47 5.13
C LEU A 525 32.58 -39.26 5.01
N SER A 526 32.58 -40.33 4.20
CA SER A 526 33.74 -41.19 3.96
C SER A 526 34.41 -40.91 2.60
N ASP A 527 34.07 -39.80 1.94
CA ASP A 527 34.67 -39.43 0.64
C ASP A 527 36.18 -39.23 0.76
N ALA A 528 36.94 -39.54 -0.30
CA ALA A 528 38.39 -39.38 -0.31
C ALA A 528 38.82 -37.90 -0.18
N ASN A 529 38.03 -36.96 -0.68
CA ASN A 529 38.34 -35.54 -0.66
C ASN A 529 37.88 -34.85 0.64
N PRO A 530 38.76 -34.09 1.32
CA PRO A 530 38.40 -33.40 2.58
C PRO A 530 37.31 -32.34 2.44
N LEU A 531 37.23 -31.65 1.29
CA LEU A 531 36.19 -30.64 1.04
C LEU A 531 34.79 -31.27 1.00
N VAL A 532 34.68 -32.43 0.36
CA VAL A 532 33.43 -33.19 0.24
C VAL A 532 32.98 -33.72 1.61
N ARG A 533 33.92 -34.26 2.40
CA ARG A 533 33.62 -34.70 3.77
C ARG A 533 33.15 -33.57 4.68
N GLU A 534 33.79 -32.40 4.57
CA GLU A 534 33.42 -31.22 5.36
C GLU A 534 32.02 -30.71 4.96
N ALA A 535 31.72 -30.66 3.66
CA ALA A 535 30.40 -30.32 3.17
C ALA A 535 29.34 -31.29 3.70
N ALA A 536 29.57 -32.61 3.58
CA ALA A 536 28.67 -33.63 4.10
C ALA A 536 28.42 -33.51 5.61
N MET A 537 29.46 -33.21 6.39
CA MET A 537 29.35 -33.03 7.83
C MET A 537 28.48 -31.83 8.20
N ARG A 538 28.68 -30.67 7.52
CA ARG A 538 27.85 -29.48 7.73
C ARG A 538 26.41 -29.68 7.28
N THR A 539 26.22 -30.25 6.09
CA THR A 539 24.90 -30.61 5.55
C THR A 539 24.16 -31.55 6.51
N LEU A 540 24.83 -32.53 7.10
CA LEU A 540 24.20 -33.42 8.08
C LEU A 540 23.84 -32.70 9.39
N ALA A 541 24.66 -31.76 9.86
CA ALA A 541 24.37 -30.98 11.06
C ALA A 541 23.18 -30.01 10.87
N GLU A 542 22.98 -29.53 9.64
CA GLU A 542 21.87 -28.64 9.25
C GLU A 542 20.63 -29.39 8.74
N TRP A 543 20.65 -30.73 8.73
CA TRP A 543 19.56 -31.54 8.19
C TRP A 543 18.20 -31.22 8.85
N PRO A 544 17.12 -31.05 8.08
CA PRO A 544 15.91 -30.40 8.58
C PRO A 544 15.11 -31.18 9.63
N ASP A 545 15.35 -32.49 9.78
CA ASP A 545 14.55 -33.32 10.68
C ASP A 545 15.37 -34.39 11.42
N ILE A 546 14.71 -35.03 12.39
CA ILE A 546 15.27 -35.98 13.34
C ILE A 546 15.85 -37.26 12.71
N SER A 547 15.61 -37.52 11.41
CA SER A 547 16.18 -38.66 10.70
C SER A 547 17.71 -38.63 10.66
N ALA A 548 18.33 -37.45 10.75
CA ALA A 548 19.78 -37.29 10.84
C ALA A 548 20.39 -37.64 12.20
N TRP A 549 19.57 -37.94 13.23
CA TRP A 549 20.03 -38.27 14.58
C TRP A 549 21.10 -39.37 14.58
N GLU A 550 20.77 -40.54 14.01
CA GLU A 550 21.67 -41.70 14.03
C GLU A 550 22.99 -41.42 13.31
N PRO A 551 23.00 -40.97 12.03
CA PRO A 551 24.24 -40.61 11.34
C PRO A 551 25.08 -39.56 12.08
N LEU A 552 24.45 -38.53 12.66
CA LEU A 552 25.16 -37.43 13.32
C LEU A 552 25.73 -37.85 14.68
N SER A 553 25.02 -38.72 15.41
CA SER A 553 25.49 -39.29 16.67
C SER A 553 26.75 -40.14 16.48
N GLU A 554 26.81 -40.86 15.35
CA GLU A 554 27.97 -41.66 14.97
C GLU A 554 29.19 -40.77 14.69
N VAL A 555 28.99 -39.66 13.95
CA VAL A 555 30.04 -38.67 13.69
C VAL A 555 30.56 -38.06 14.99
N TYR A 556 29.66 -37.67 15.90
CA TYR A 556 30.03 -37.10 17.19
C TYR A 556 30.89 -38.08 18.01
N ARG A 557 30.48 -39.35 18.09
CA ARG A 557 31.20 -40.39 18.84
C ARG A 557 32.59 -40.65 18.28
N LYS A 558 32.71 -40.71 16.95
CA LYS A 558 33.96 -40.99 16.23
C LYS A 558 34.78 -39.76 15.85
N ALA A 559 34.38 -38.56 16.25
CA ALA A 559 35.05 -37.33 15.87
C ALA A 559 36.54 -37.33 16.27
N GLU A 560 37.42 -37.23 15.27
CA GLU A 560 38.88 -37.17 15.42
C GLU A 560 39.38 -35.76 15.77
N THR A 561 38.60 -34.73 15.44
CA THR A 561 38.93 -33.33 15.68
C THR A 561 37.84 -32.65 16.51
N GLU A 562 38.26 -31.67 17.31
CA GLU A 562 37.35 -30.85 18.10
C GLU A 562 36.34 -30.08 17.25
N ALA A 563 36.78 -29.54 16.11
CA ALA A 563 35.89 -28.83 15.18
C ALA A 563 34.72 -29.71 14.69
N ARG A 564 35.01 -30.95 14.27
CA ARG A 564 33.96 -31.90 13.85
C ARG A 564 33.04 -32.29 15.00
N ARG A 565 33.61 -32.50 16.19
CA ARG A 565 32.84 -32.82 17.41
C ARG A 565 31.83 -31.71 17.70
N VAL A 566 32.27 -30.46 17.71
CA VAL A 566 31.45 -29.29 18.03
C VAL A 566 30.32 -29.09 17.00
N VAL A 567 30.61 -29.23 15.70
CA VAL A 567 29.56 -29.09 14.67
C VAL A 567 28.54 -30.21 14.76
N ALA A 568 28.98 -31.46 14.93
CA ALA A 568 28.07 -32.60 15.10
C ALA A 568 27.19 -32.45 16.35
N LEU A 569 27.77 -32.02 17.47
CA LEU A 569 27.02 -31.78 18.70
C LEU A 569 26.00 -30.66 18.54
N ARG A 570 26.35 -29.55 17.89
CA ARG A 570 25.42 -28.45 17.61
C ARG A 570 24.22 -28.92 16.79
N GLY A 571 24.45 -29.74 15.77
CA GLY A 571 23.35 -30.34 14.99
C GLY A 571 22.48 -31.28 15.83
N LEU A 572 23.07 -32.17 16.63
CA LEU A 572 22.32 -33.08 17.52
C LEU A 572 21.46 -32.30 18.52
N VAL A 573 22.05 -31.28 19.15
CA VAL A 573 21.37 -30.45 20.14
C VAL A 573 20.26 -29.61 19.48
N ARG A 574 20.43 -29.12 18.25
CA ARG A 574 19.36 -28.47 17.48
C ARG A 574 18.18 -29.43 17.26
N LEU A 575 18.46 -30.64 16.75
CA LEU A 575 17.44 -31.66 16.49
C LEU A 575 16.65 -32.01 17.77
N LEU A 576 17.33 -32.21 18.90
CA LEU A 576 16.65 -32.46 20.18
C LEU A 576 15.85 -31.25 20.67
N GLY A 577 16.35 -30.04 20.42
CA GLY A 577 15.69 -28.80 20.78
C GLY A 577 14.35 -28.59 20.07
N GLU A 578 14.25 -29.01 18.81
CA GLU A 578 13.00 -28.97 18.04
C GLU A 578 11.96 -29.96 18.61
N GLU A 579 12.40 -31.15 19.01
CA GLU A 579 11.57 -32.20 19.62
C GLU A 579 11.11 -31.87 21.05
N ASN A 580 11.75 -30.92 21.75
CA ASN A 580 11.37 -30.52 23.11
C ASN A 580 9.95 -29.95 23.23
N GLN A 581 9.32 -29.55 22.12
CA GLN A 581 7.92 -29.09 22.13
C GLN A 581 6.94 -30.20 22.56
N LYS A 582 7.29 -31.45 22.27
CA LYS A 582 6.50 -32.64 22.64
C LYS A 582 7.44 -33.73 23.17
N PRO A 583 7.91 -33.60 24.41
CA PRO A 583 8.86 -34.55 24.97
C PRO A 583 8.30 -35.97 25.00
N THR A 584 9.06 -36.92 24.44
CA THR A 584 8.74 -38.35 24.45
C THR A 584 9.82 -39.12 25.21
N GLN A 585 9.53 -40.35 25.61
CA GLN A 585 10.55 -41.20 26.26
C GLN A 585 11.78 -41.40 25.36
N THR A 586 11.57 -41.56 24.04
CA THR A 586 12.66 -41.66 23.06
C THR A 586 13.53 -40.41 23.03
N LEU A 587 12.94 -39.22 23.19
CA LEU A 587 13.71 -37.97 23.29
C LEU A 587 14.62 -37.96 24.53
N ILE A 588 14.10 -38.41 25.67
CA ILE A 588 14.86 -38.52 26.92
C ILE A 588 16.01 -39.51 26.77
N ASP A 589 15.76 -40.67 26.15
CA ASP A 589 16.78 -41.68 25.93
C ASP A 589 17.91 -41.15 25.02
N ARG A 590 17.58 -40.31 24.04
CA ARG A 590 18.56 -39.59 23.21
C ARG A 590 19.40 -38.59 23.99
N TYR A 591 18.79 -37.79 24.88
CA TYR A 591 19.55 -36.92 25.78
C TYR A 591 20.51 -37.71 26.68
N ARG A 592 20.04 -38.82 27.25
CA ARG A 592 20.86 -39.71 28.08
C ARG A 592 22.05 -40.26 27.30
N ALA A 593 21.83 -40.74 26.07
CA ALA A 593 22.88 -41.22 25.19
C ALA A 593 23.91 -40.13 24.83
N LEU A 594 23.45 -38.88 24.66
CA LEU A 594 24.31 -37.75 24.34
C LEU A 594 25.19 -37.33 25.52
N PHE A 595 24.65 -37.31 26.74
CA PHE A 595 25.44 -37.09 27.96
C PHE A 595 26.48 -38.19 28.17
N ALA A 596 26.10 -39.46 27.97
CA ALA A 596 27.04 -40.59 28.10
C ALA A 596 28.19 -40.52 27.08
N SER A 597 27.98 -39.83 25.95
CA SER A 597 28.97 -39.64 24.89
C SER A 597 29.71 -38.29 24.98
N ALA A 598 29.45 -37.46 26.00
CA ALA A 598 30.08 -36.16 26.19
C ALA A 598 31.60 -36.31 26.42
N LYS A 599 32.43 -35.56 25.69
CA LYS A 599 33.89 -35.64 25.77
C LYS A 599 34.52 -34.48 26.53
N SER A 600 33.75 -33.44 26.83
CA SER A 600 34.20 -32.24 27.54
C SER A 600 33.06 -31.59 28.32
N ASP A 601 33.42 -30.76 29.32
CA ASP A 601 32.45 -29.95 30.04
C ASP A 601 31.67 -29.03 29.09
N THR A 602 32.33 -28.49 28.06
CA THR A 602 31.69 -27.66 27.02
C THR A 602 30.58 -28.42 26.28
N ASP A 603 30.77 -29.72 26.02
CA ASP A 603 29.74 -30.56 25.40
C ASP A 603 28.55 -30.69 26.35
N GLY A 604 28.82 -31.01 27.63
CA GLY A 604 27.79 -31.13 28.67
C GLY A 604 26.97 -29.85 28.85
N LYS A 605 27.64 -28.67 28.82
CA LYS A 605 26.97 -27.36 28.89
C LYS A 605 26.02 -27.12 27.74
N LEU A 606 26.42 -27.48 26.51
CA LEU A 606 25.57 -27.29 25.33
C LEU A 606 24.35 -28.21 25.36
N ILE A 607 24.52 -29.45 25.82
CA ILE A 607 23.42 -30.42 26.00
C ILE A 607 22.44 -29.90 27.07
N LEU A 608 22.95 -29.48 28.23
CA LEU A 608 22.15 -28.93 29.33
C LEU A 608 21.36 -27.69 28.93
N GLY A 609 21.96 -26.78 28.16
CA GLY A 609 21.28 -25.58 27.68
C GLY A 609 20.05 -25.87 26.83
N THR A 610 20.03 -26.99 26.11
CA THR A 610 18.86 -27.43 25.34
C THR A 610 17.91 -28.31 26.15
N LEU A 611 18.44 -29.21 26.99
CA LEU A 611 17.64 -30.01 27.93
C LEU A 611 16.78 -29.12 28.83
N ALA A 612 17.29 -27.95 29.25
CA ALA A 612 16.59 -26.98 30.09
C ALA A 612 15.21 -26.56 29.56
N ARG A 613 14.98 -26.69 28.24
CA ARG A 613 13.72 -26.37 27.56
C ARG A 613 12.79 -27.58 27.42
N CYS A 614 13.19 -28.75 27.91
CA CYS A 614 12.43 -29.99 27.83
C CYS A 614 11.55 -30.16 29.09
N ALA A 615 10.26 -29.85 28.98
CA ALA A 615 9.31 -29.96 30.11
C ALA A 615 8.90 -31.43 30.35
N HIS A 616 9.78 -32.23 30.95
CA HIS A 616 9.52 -33.65 31.23
C HIS A 616 10.16 -34.10 32.57
N PRO A 617 9.49 -34.91 33.40
CA PRO A 617 10.03 -35.35 34.70
C PRO A 617 11.37 -36.09 34.60
N GLU A 618 11.53 -36.96 33.59
CA GLU A 618 12.81 -37.64 33.37
C GLU A 618 13.92 -36.71 32.84
N ALA A 619 13.57 -35.61 32.16
CA ALA A 619 14.56 -34.58 31.80
C ALA A 619 15.07 -33.84 33.04
N LEU A 620 14.18 -33.59 34.02
CA LEU A 620 14.55 -33.02 35.31
C LEU A 620 15.53 -33.94 36.07
N LYS A 621 15.26 -35.26 36.09
CA LYS A 621 16.17 -36.24 36.70
C LYS A 621 17.54 -36.23 36.04
N LEU A 622 17.59 -36.24 34.70
CA LEU A 622 18.86 -36.13 33.96
C LEU A 622 19.61 -34.85 34.31
N ALA A 623 18.93 -33.71 34.46
CA ALA A 623 19.58 -32.45 34.86
C ALA A 623 20.12 -32.51 36.31
N VAL A 624 19.40 -33.14 37.23
CA VAL A 624 19.83 -33.35 38.63
C VAL A 624 21.07 -34.23 38.70
N GLU A 625 21.14 -35.30 37.91
CA GLU A 625 22.32 -36.20 37.85
C GLU A 625 23.60 -35.44 37.45
N GLN A 626 23.48 -34.40 36.62
CA GLN A 626 24.63 -33.57 36.20
C GLN A 626 25.10 -32.57 37.26
N LEU A 627 24.37 -32.36 38.37
CA LEU A 627 24.81 -31.46 39.46
C LEU A 627 26.10 -31.93 40.14
N GLY A 628 26.37 -33.24 40.09
CA GLY A 628 27.60 -33.84 40.62
C GLY A 628 28.85 -33.58 39.78
N VAL A 629 28.71 -33.07 38.55
CA VAL A 629 29.81 -32.83 37.63
C VAL A 629 30.30 -31.38 37.76
N THR A 630 31.49 -31.20 38.35
CA THR A 630 32.00 -29.86 38.73
C THR A 630 32.05 -28.87 37.58
N GLY A 631 32.44 -29.31 36.37
CA GLY A 631 32.60 -28.45 35.20
C GLY A 631 31.30 -27.93 34.56
N VAL A 632 30.15 -28.55 34.85
CA VAL A 632 28.83 -28.19 34.28
C VAL A 632 27.77 -27.88 35.33
N ARG A 633 28.15 -27.85 36.62
CA ARG A 633 27.23 -27.70 37.76
C ARG A 633 26.37 -26.43 37.69
N THR A 634 26.92 -25.32 37.20
CA THR A 634 26.19 -24.05 37.05
C THR A 634 25.08 -24.19 36.01
N GLU A 635 25.40 -24.74 34.83
CA GLU A 635 24.44 -24.99 33.75
C GLU A 635 23.40 -26.06 34.15
N ALA A 636 23.82 -27.08 34.90
CA ALA A 636 22.91 -28.10 35.44
C ALA A 636 21.92 -27.50 36.44
N SER A 637 22.39 -26.62 37.34
CA SER A 637 21.53 -25.91 38.30
C SER A 637 20.51 -25.01 37.58
N ALA A 638 20.92 -24.34 36.51
CA ALA A 638 20.02 -23.53 35.69
C ALA A 638 18.97 -24.40 34.97
N ALA A 639 19.38 -25.52 34.37
CA ALA A 639 18.47 -26.46 33.73
C ALA A 639 17.45 -27.06 34.72
N VAL A 640 17.89 -27.46 35.92
CA VAL A 640 17.02 -27.94 37.00
C VAL A 640 15.95 -26.91 37.36
N ARG A 641 16.33 -25.63 37.56
CA ARG A 641 15.37 -24.54 37.86
C ARG A 641 14.33 -24.41 36.75
N GLN A 642 14.78 -24.35 35.50
CA GLN A 642 13.91 -24.08 34.37
C GLN A 642 12.93 -25.24 34.11
N ILE A 643 13.41 -26.49 34.15
CA ILE A 643 12.56 -27.66 33.94
C ILE A 643 11.59 -27.83 35.12
N ALA A 644 12.05 -27.66 36.36
CA ALA A 644 11.21 -27.78 37.56
C ALA A 644 10.04 -26.78 37.51
N GLU A 645 10.31 -25.52 37.15
CA GLU A 645 9.26 -24.51 37.00
C GLU A 645 8.28 -24.88 35.87
N ALA A 646 8.78 -25.37 34.73
CA ALA A 646 7.95 -25.77 33.60
C ALA A 646 7.01 -26.96 33.92
N ILE A 647 7.41 -27.90 34.78
CA ILE A 647 6.60 -29.07 35.12
C ILE A 647 5.83 -28.94 36.43
N LYS A 648 6.08 -27.89 37.24
CA LYS A 648 5.55 -27.71 38.61
C LYS A 648 4.04 -27.91 38.74
N ALA A 649 3.25 -27.45 37.77
CA ALA A 649 1.80 -27.60 37.77
C ALA A 649 1.36 -29.07 37.62
N SER A 650 2.14 -29.88 36.90
CA SER A 650 1.84 -31.28 36.59
C SER A 650 2.52 -32.27 37.53
N HIS A 651 3.73 -31.95 38.01
CA HIS A 651 4.60 -32.81 38.81
C HIS A 651 5.22 -32.01 39.99
N PRO A 652 4.39 -31.53 40.94
CA PRO A 652 4.83 -30.58 41.97
C PRO A 652 5.82 -31.17 42.97
N LYS A 653 5.74 -32.48 43.26
CA LYS A 653 6.63 -33.15 44.23
C LYS A 653 8.04 -33.29 43.67
N GLU A 654 8.15 -33.76 42.43
CA GLU A 654 9.42 -33.92 41.72
C GLU A 654 10.10 -32.56 41.50
N ALA A 655 9.32 -31.54 41.12
CA ALA A 655 9.83 -30.17 40.94
C ALA A 655 10.39 -29.59 42.24
N GLN A 656 9.65 -29.70 43.36
CA GLN A 656 10.11 -29.15 44.64
C GLN A 656 11.36 -29.87 45.15
N GLN A 657 11.41 -31.20 45.07
CA GLN A 657 12.58 -31.98 45.47
C GLN A 657 13.85 -31.56 44.70
N ALA A 658 13.75 -31.36 43.39
CA ALA A 658 14.88 -30.94 42.58
C ALA A 658 15.33 -29.49 42.90
N LEU A 659 14.40 -28.59 43.21
CA LEU A 659 14.70 -27.21 43.63
C LEU A 659 15.38 -27.15 45.01
N ASP A 660 15.03 -28.04 45.93
CA ASP A 660 15.67 -28.11 47.24
C ASP A 660 17.14 -28.56 47.12
N MET A 661 17.45 -29.48 46.19
CA MET A 661 18.81 -29.98 45.94
C MET A 661 19.79 -28.90 45.44
N ILE A 662 19.31 -27.93 44.66
CA ILE A 662 20.12 -26.79 44.21
C ILE A 662 20.20 -25.68 45.27
N GLY A 663 19.22 -25.58 46.18
CA GLY A 663 19.18 -24.59 47.26
C GLY A 663 20.12 -24.93 48.43
N GLN A 664 20.43 -26.21 48.63
CA GLN A 664 21.33 -26.70 49.70
C GLN A 664 22.83 -26.63 49.34
N SER A 665 23.17 -26.10 48.15
CA SER A 665 24.53 -26.14 47.57
C SER A 665 25.30 -24.81 47.59
N HIS A 666 24.85 -23.82 48.36
CA HIS A 666 25.50 -22.51 48.52
C HIS A 666 26.35 -22.40 49.78
#